data_AF-A0A2E3PZG6-F1
#
_entry.id   AF-A0A2E3PZG6-F1
#
_cell.length_a   1.000
_cell.length_b   1.000
_cell.length_c   1.000
_cell.angle_alpha   90.00
_cell.angle_beta   90.00
_cell.angle_gamma   90.00
#
_symmetry.space_group_name_H-M   'P 1'
#
loop_
_entity.id
_entity.type
_entity.pdbx_description
1 polymer ?
#
loop_
_entity_poly.entity_id
_entity_poly.type
_entity_poly.pdbx_seq_one_letter_code
_entity_poly.pdbx_strand_id
1 'polypeptide(L)'
;MLTCGEEPTVVLPEPSAALLDRNLAVLRQVDPGITTRIAAAPDEELEIEIAEDGLPTGTWHGRRLASARRPGDECARMLEGVDPEEVGVVVFAGFGLGRHVELMARRFGTAGLVLVVEPDLGLLKAVLSRIDFTSWFVDRNVLIVDSTDTAEIHRRLADREGLLTLGIRVVEHPPSRTRLDGVGVALVETMRELAGNARMGVITTLTRCVTSIENQLANLSHGAFGPGIEDLRGAAAGRPGIVVSAGPSLRRNIEHLAAPGVRDHCVIIATQTTLKPLLAAGVAPHYVTALDYHEISRRFHEGIDAGDVADTELVIDPKVNPAVPEAWPGRIRCIPSAQVDRILGPLGVGGDPFPNGATVAHLCHFLARFLGCDPVILVGQDLGFTDGLYYAPGNAIHDVWTPEFNDFNTIETMEWERIVRHRGHLSVREDIHGRRIFTDGQMLSYLRTFESIFVEENSRGLRTVDATEGGERKAGTEIAALVDVLQAEIDPSGSHPDLPRAVDRDLDPSKVIERLRSVSREVDEVRKASGSAHRVLARMLKDQRNQARMDRHFTNLERIRSEVDKRSEARGLTDMVNQVGVYKRQRADRLIQLASSDLGPLERQRREIERDLVNVEWTSDAAELFLEMIDRTIEQLDTGRRPVAGRTLADIERSAGVAIGRSGRARVQAVIPIDPAFGGTGTPRTPAQISSVLEVTVDRLATSTEIDGIVLLVPRGMDGFDRFRQAESDLPVTVHRVDDEVFPGHQSWIREARVSSAASWRGGLHGLTIYDEVLAPTSTLEAMRELEIDAAVLVGPDWPHVAVGGGYGVDEVVRRYRDRPELPYVFVQAPPGIGSMLVTRELLEIFGRHPSRRAGFGHLLGYRSEHPESDPVTSRRCVIPPASVRDATGRYVVDSPHRFERIGPPVDDVEAVIGRCRESSTEVGTVPPVVRVELCSGRAVPSPRIPVNLAVERPEMTDSTFDRLLGDLETPGDVTLVFDGVGDPLLHPRFDALSVRAIEAGVRQVRVRTDLNVDPGIVDRLLASPITVVEIDLDADRPETWLRLHGGPDHEGGWSTVRENMERLLNGRRPVDAHEGMSADLRPMLPLVVPRIERRVETIDEIPDFFERWRRRIGSAVIDGPTRWPKKYGIEPDSLGRTEPPAHRDRIVAFERMMVLSDGSVPRFETDLGGEDCVGRVGDRPLDELWRDVVAARIRFERETGRPPAPWRA
;
A
#
# COMPACT_ATOMS: atom_id res chain seq x y z
N MET A 1 -20.62 -79.29 28.88
CA MET A 1 -19.85 -78.62 29.94
C MET A 1 -18.39 -78.58 29.49
N LEU A 2 -17.82 -77.37 29.46
CA LEU A 2 -16.38 -77.03 29.46
C LEU A 2 -15.60 -77.51 28.22
N THR A 3 -15.09 -76.62 27.36
CA THR A 3 -13.99 -75.70 27.70
C THR A 3 -14.02 -74.48 26.76
N CYS A 4 -14.20 -73.28 27.33
CA CYS A 4 -13.79 -72.04 26.68
C CYS A 4 -12.27 -71.95 26.82
N GLY A 5 -11.58 -71.81 25.69
CA GLY A 5 -10.15 -71.54 25.65
C GLY A 5 -9.85 -70.20 26.30
N GLU A 6 -8.76 -70.18 27.08
CA GLU A 6 -8.18 -69.03 27.74
C GLU A 6 -7.95 -67.88 26.74
N GLU A 7 -8.41 -66.68 27.13
CA GLU A 7 -8.06 -65.42 26.47
C GLU A 7 -6.54 -65.18 26.62
N PRO A 8 -5.83 -64.78 25.55
CA PRO A 8 -4.41 -64.48 25.66
C PRO A 8 -4.21 -63.27 26.58
N THR A 9 -3.38 -63.53 27.58
CA THR A 9 -3.08 -62.72 28.75
C THR A 9 -2.41 -61.39 28.39
N VAL A 10 -2.94 -60.31 28.95
CA VAL A 10 -2.41 -58.94 28.90
C VAL A 10 -0.99 -58.91 29.47
N VAL A 11 -0.01 -58.52 28.67
CA VAL A 11 1.36 -58.22 29.14
C VAL A 11 1.45 -56.70 29.33
N LEU A 12 1.38 -56.25 30.58
CA LEU A 12 1.73 -54.88 30.96
C LEU A 12 3.27 -54.75 30.89
N PRO A 13 3.84 -53.93 29.98
CA PRO A 13 5.25 -53.57 30.07
C PRO A 13 5.43 -52.70 31.31
N GLU A 14 6.20 -53.18 32.29
CA GLU A 14 6.62 -52.36 33.43
C GLU A 14 7.37 -51.12 32.94
N PRO A 15 7.17 -49.94 33.54
CA PRO A 15 7.91 -48.74 33.20
C PRO A 15 9.40 -48.96 33.44
N SER A 16 10.22 -48.59 32.45
CA SER A 16 11.68 -48.73 32.50
C SER A 16 12.33 -47.35 32.44
N ALA A 17 13.01 -46.97 33.54
CA ALA A 17 13.81 -45.74 33.59
C ALA A 17 14.90 -45.73 32.50
N ALA A 18 15.54 -46.88 32.27
CA ALA A 18 16.54 -47.02 31.21
C ALA A 18 15.95 -46.82 29.80
N LEU A 19 14.69 -47.23 29.57
CA LEU A 19 14.00 -47.01 28.30
C LEU A 19 13.60 -45.54 28.13
N LEU A 20 13.07 -44.92 29.19
CA LEU A 20 12.76 -43.49 29.20
C LEU A 20 14.01 -42.67 28.87
N ASP A 21 15.13 -42.94 29.52
CA ASP A 21 16.41 -42.26 29.27
C ASP A 21 16.88 -42.43 27.83
N ARG A 22 16.74 -43.63 27.25
CA ARG A 22 17.08 -43.89 25.83
C ARG A 22 16.21 -43.07 24.88
N ASN A 23 14.90 -43.04 25.08
CA ASN A 23 13.99 -42.26 24.24
C ASN A 23 14.24 -40.75 24.38
N LEU A 24 14.39 -40.26 25.62
CA LEU A 24 14.69 -38.86 25.88
C LEU A 24 16.06 -38.45 25.33
N ALA A 25 17.06 -39.32 25.32
CA ALA A 25 18.37 -39.01 24.75
C ALA A 25 18.31 -38.70 23.25
N VAL A 26 17.46 -39.41 22.49
CA VAL A 26 17.26 -39.12 21.06
C VAL A 26 16.48 -37.82 20.87
N LEU A 27 15.40 -37.60 21.63
CA LEU A 27 14.61 -36.36 21.58
C LEU A 27 15.42 -35.12 22.00
N ARG A 28 16.37 -35.28 22.92
CA ARG A 28 17.20 -34.19 23.46
C ARG A 28 18.11 -33.56 22.42
N GLN A 29 18.45 -34.29 21.34
CA GLN A 29 19.20 -33.75 20.21
C GLN A 29 18.37 -32.74 19.40
N VAL A 30 17.04 -32.86 19.44
CA VAL A 30 16.11 -32.00 18.70
C VAL A 30 15.57 -30.89 19.59
N ASP A 31 15.20 -31.20 20.83
CA ASP A 31 14.63 -30.23 21.77
C ASP A 31 14.98 -30.57 23.23
N PRO A 32 16.04 -29.96 23.80
CA PRO A 32 16.41 -30.18 25.20
C PRO A 32 15.32 -29.73 26.18
N GLY A 33 14.60 -28.64 25.87
CA GLY A 33 13.64 -28.02 26.78
C GLY A 33 12.44 -28.93 27.07
N ILE A 34 11.83 -29.51 26.04
CA ILE A 34 10.70 -30.42 26.21
C ILE A 34 11.13 -31.70 26.94
N THR A 35 12.33 -32.22 26.70
CA THR A 35 12.80 -33.44 27.40
C THR A 35 12.97 -33.23 28.90
N THR A 36 13.44 -32.05 29.32
CA THR A 36 13.53 -31.71 30.75
C THR A 36 12.14 -31.65 31.39
N ARG A 37 11.15 -31.06 30.70
CA ARG A 37 9.77 -31.00 31.19
C ARG A 37 9.11 -32.37 31.27
N ILE A 38 9.31 -33.23 30.25
CA ILE A 38 8.81 -34.61 30.26
C ILE A 38 9.43 -35.41 31.42
N ALA A 39 10.74 -35.30 31.64
CA ALA A 39 11.41 -36.01 32.73
C ALA A 39 10.89 -35.58 34.12
N ALA A 40 10.59 -34.29 34.29
CA ALA A 40 10.08 -33.71 35.52
C ALA A 40 8.57 -33.94 35.76
N ALA A 41 7.83 -34.43 34.76
CA ALA A 41 6.41 -34.71 34.88
C ALA A 41 6.12 -35.84 35.90
N PRO A 42 4.94 -35.85 36.54
CA PRO A 42 4.55 -36.94 37.43
C PRO A 42 4.51 -38.29 36.69
N ASP A 43 4.82 -39.36 37.41
CA ASP A 43 4.65 -40.72 36.89
C ASP A 43 3.16 -41.08 36.89
N GLU A 44 2.66 -41.51 35.74
CA GLU A 44 1.25 -41.87 35.54
C GLU A 44 1.11 -43.37 35.24
N GLU A 45 0.00 -43.96 35.71
CA GLU A 45 -0.37 -45.34 35.38
C GLU A 45 -0.93 -45.42 33.95
N LEU A 46 -0.40 -46.36 33.17
CA LEU A 46 -0.81 -46.62 31.79
C LEU A 46 -0.95 -48.12 31.58
N GLU A 47 -2.15 -48.56 31.23
CA GLU A 47 -2.42 -49.95 30.86
C GLU A 47 -2.10 -50.16 29.39
N ILE A 48 -1.23 -51.12 29.07
CA ILE A 48 -0.87 -51.48 27.69
C ILE A 48 -1.24 -52.93 27.43
N GLU A 49 -1.84 -53.16 26.27
CA GLU A 49 -2.23 -54.46 25.73
C GLU A 49 -1.66 -54.61 24.31
N ILE A 50 -1.57 -55.85 23.82
CA ILE A 50 -1.24 -56.11 22.42
C ILE A 50 -2.54 -56.45 21.68
N ALA A 51 -2.84 -55.70 20.63
CA ALA A 51 -4.04 -55.86 19.83
C ALA A 51 -3.92 -57.02 18.82
N GLU A 52 -5.00 -57.34 18.10
CA GLU A 52 -5.04 -58.47 17.14
C GLU A 52 -4.04 -58.32 15.98
N ASP A 53 -3.67 -57.09 15.64
CA ASP A 53 -2.67 -56.78 14.61
C ASP A 53 -1.23 -56.76 15.14
N GLY A 54 -1.02 -57.18 16.40
CA GLY A 54 0.29 -57.29 17.03
C GLY A 54 0.90 -55.97 17.50
N LEU A 55 0.14 -54.87 17.44
CA LEU A 55 0.59 -53.54 17.86
C LEU A 55 0.10 -53.19 19.27
N PRO A 56 0.82 -52.31 20.01
CA PRO A 56 0.36 -51.83 21.31
C PRO A 56 -0.94 -51.04 21.20
N THR A 57 -1.86 -51.32 22.12
CA THR A 57 -3.03 -50.50 22.45
C THR A 57 -3.01 -50.24 23.96
N GLY A 58 -3.85 -49.34 24.46
CA GLY A 58 -3.80 -49.01 25.88
C GLY A 58 -4.89 -48.09 26.38
N THR A 59 -4.98 -48.00 27.70
CA THR A 59 -5.97 -47.21 28.44
C THR A 59 -5.27 -46.33 29.46
N TRP A 60 -5.63 -45.05 29.48
CA TRP A 60 -5.13 -44.05 30.42
C TRP A 60 -6.32 -43.32 31.06
N HIS A 61 -6.40 -43.32 32.39
CA HIS A 61 -7.55 -42.84 33.17
C HIS A 61 -8.92 -43.31 32.63
N GLY A 62 -9.02 -44.60 32.29
CA GLY A 62 -10.26 -45.20 31.76
C GLY A 62 -10.59 -44.82 30.31
N ARG A 63 -9.71 -44.11 29.60
CA ARG A 63 -9.88 -43.72 28.19
C ARG A 63 -8.93 -44.51 27.29
N ARG A 64 -9.44 -45.06 26.19
CA ARG A 64 -8.61 -45.75 25.18
C ARG A 64 -7.73 -44.74 24.44
N LEU A 65 -6.47 -45.09 24.23
CA LEU A 65 -5.48 -44.29 23.48
C LEU A 65 -5.32 -44.72 22.02
N ALA A 66 -5.88 -45.87 21.64
CA ALA A 66 -5.97 -46.40 20.28
C ALA A 66 -7.09 -47.44 20.20
N SER A 67 -7.44 -47.90 19.00
CA SER A 67 -8.38 -49.01 18.80
C SER A 67 -7.94 -50.25 19.59
N ALA A 68 -8.89 -50.90 20.25
CA ALA A 68 -8.64 -52.10 21.05
C ALA A 68 -8.33 -53.36 20.22
N ARG A 69 -8.77 -53.42 18.94
CA ARG A 69 -8.60 -54.59 18.07
C ARG A 69 -7.51 -54.42 17.03
N ARG A 70 -7.56 -53.34 16.25
CA ARG A 70 -6.64 -53.09 15.12
C ARG A 70 -6.15 -51.63 15.06
N PRO A 71 -5.33 -51.17 16.01
CA PRO A 71 -4.79 -49.81 16.06
C PRO A 71 -3.97 -49.42 14.81
N GLY A 72 -3.37 -50.38 14.10
CA GLY A 72 -2.66 -50.12 12.84
C GLY A 72 -3.59 -49.65 11.73
N ASP A 73 -4.74 -50.31 11.56
CA ASP A 73 -5.74 -49.97 10.54
C ASP A 73 -6.39 -48.60 10.83
N GLU A 74 -6.55 -48.24 12.10
CA GLU A 74 -7.03 -46.92 12.53
C GLU A 74 -6.07 -45.81 12.12
N CYS A 75 -4.78 -45.96 12.44
CA CYS A 75 -3.76 -44.98 12.09
C CYS A 75 -3.57 -44.88 10.56
N ALA A 76 -3.66 -45.99 9.83
CA ALA A 76 -3.57 -45.99 8.37
C ALA A 76 -4.72 -45.19 7.74
N ARG A 77 -5.97 -45.45 8.15
CA ARG A 77 -7.16 -44.71 7.68
C ARG A 77 -7.08 -43.23 7.97
N MET A 78 -6.57 -42.85 9.15
CA MET A 78 -6.36 -41.45 9.52
C MET A 78 -5.44 -40.70 8.54
N LEU A 79 -4.49 -41.41 7.94
CA LEU A 79 -3.49 -40.86 7.03
C LEU A 79 -3.77 -41.10 5.54
N GLU A 80 -4.93 -41.66 5.17
CA GLU A 80 -5.29 -41.93 3.76
C GLU A 80 -5.40 -40.64 2.94
N GLY A 81 -5.89 -39.54 3.52
CA GLY A 81 -6.04 -38.25 2.85
C GLY A 81 -4.83 -37.32 2.93
N VAL A 82 -3.67 -37.82 3.37
CA VAL A 82 -2.45 -37.02 3.56
C VAL A 82 -1.41 -37.42 2.52
N ASP A 83 -1.25 -36.59 1.48
CA ASP A 83 -0.24 -36.77 0.45
C ASP A 83 1.07 -36.05 0.83
N PRO A 84 2.16 -36.78 1.12
CA PRO A 84 3.45 -36.18 1.44
C PRO A 84 4.04 -35.29 0.33
N GLU A 85 3.66 -35.50 -0.93
CA GLU A 85 4.12 -34.65 -2.05
C GLU A 85 3.49 -33.26 -2.00
N GLU A 86 2.25 -33.14 -1.51
CA GLU A 86 1.47 -31.90 -1.44
C GLU A 86 1.60 -31.14 -0.11
N VAL A 87 2.08 -31.79 0.96
CA VAL A 87 2.25 -31.14 2.28
C VAL A 87 3.67 -31.26 2.82
N GLY A 88 4.24 -30.15 3.28
CA GLY A 88 5.56 -30.09 3.93
C GLY A 88 5.53 -30.38 5.43
N VAL A 89 4.40 -30.10 6.09
CA VAL A 89 4.23 -30.26 7.55
C VAL A 89 2.91 -30.97 7.87
N VAL A 90 2.97 -31.96 8.76
CA VAL A 90 1.78 -32.59 9.35
C VAL A 90 1.77 -32.31 10.85
N VAL A 91 0.64 -31.81 11.35
CA VAL A 91 0.46 -31.44 12.75
C VAL A 91 -0.57 -32.38 13.39
N PHE A 92 -0.19 -33.03 14.49
CA PHE A 92 -1.07 -33.92 15.25
C PHE A 92 -1.53 -33.28 16.56
N ALA A 93 -2.83 -33.29 16.80
CA ALA A 93 -3.41 -33.00 18.11
C ALA A 93 -3.40 -34.27 18.97
N GLY A 94 -2.37 -34.43 19.79
CA GLY A 94 -2.16 -35.56 20.69
C GLY A 94 -1.15 -36.59 20.16
N PHE A 95 -0.31 -37.08 21.08
CA PHE A 95 0.67 -38.13 20.80
C PHE A 95 0.08 -39.53 20.98
N GLY A 96 -0.83 -39.72 21.95
CA GLY A 96 -1.41 -41.04 22.26
C GLY A 96 -0.30 -42.07 22.53
N LEU A 97 -0.31 -43.19 21.79
CA LEU A 97 0.76 -44.19 21.82
C LEU A 97 1.85 -43.98 20.74
N GLY A 98 1.77 -42.91 19.94
CA GLY A 98 2.80 -42.50 18.98
C GLY A 98 2.77 -43.19 17.61
N ARG A 99 1.84 -44.11 17.34
CA ARG A 99 1.84 -44.90 16.08
C ARG A 99 1.51 -44.08 14.83
N HIS A 100 0.54 -43.18 14.88
CA HIS A 100 0.23 -42.27 13.77
C HIS A 100 1.40 -41.33 13.47
N VAL A 101 2.09 -40.86 14.53
CA VAL A 101 3.30 -40.04 14.42
C VAL A 101 4.41 -40.83 13.72
N GLU A 102 4.66 -42.07 14.14
CA GLU A 102 5.64 -42.96 13.52
C GLU A 102 5.34 -43.20 12.04
N LEU A 103 4.10 -43.56 11.69
CA LEU A 103 3.71 -43.84 10.31
C LEU A 103 3.97 -42.63 9.41
N MET A 104 3.63 -41.42 9.88
CA MET A 104 3.87 -40.20 9.11
C MET A 104 5.35 -39.82 9.06
N ALA A 105 6.09 -39.95 10.17
CA ALA A 105 7.52 -39.69 10.21
C ALA A 105 8.29 -40.62 9.25
N ARG A 106 7.87 -41.88 9.13
CA ARG A 106 8.43 -42.82 8.16
C ARG A 106 8.09 -42.44 6.71
N ARG A 107 6.85 -41.99 6.43
CA ARG A 107 6.45 -41.50 5.10
C ARG A 107 7.23 -40.25 4.68
N PHE A 108 7.48 -39.31 5.60
CA PHE A 108 8.23 -38.10 5.31
C PHE A 108 9.74 -38.32 5.22
N GLY A 109 10.30 -39.23 6.02
CA GLY A 109 11.74 -39.30 6.14
C GLY A 109 12.32 -38.00 6.69
N THR A 110 13.30 -37.42 5.99
CA THR A 110 13.85 -36.09 6.25
C THR A 110 13.22 -34.98 5.39
N ALA A 111 12.29 -35.34 4.48
CA ALA A 111 11.71 -34.45 3.47
C ALA A 111 10.51 -33.62 3.97
N GLY A 112 10.06 -33.82 5.20
CA GLY A 112 8.94 -33.09 5.82
C GLY A 112 9.09 -33.04 7.33
N LEU A 113 8.19 -32.30 8.00
CA LEU A 113 8.17 -32.16 9.46
C LEU A 113 6.88 -32.76 10.03
N VAL A 114 7.00 -33.53 11.11
CA VAL A 114 5.87 -33.93 11.95
C VAL A 114 5.89 -33.12 13.25
N LEU A 115 4.87 -32.30 13.46
CA LEU A 115 4.67 -31.56 14.71
C LEU A 115 3.60 -32.25 15.53
N VAL A 116 3.84 -32.50 16.81
CA VAL A 116 2.87 -33.08 17.73
C VAL A 116 2.62 -32.11 18.86
N VAL A 117 1.35 -31.85 19.17
CA VAL A 117 0.96 -31.04 20.31
C VAL A 117 0.31 -31.95 21.35
N GLU A 118 0.98 -32.10 22.48
CA GLU A 118 0.57 -32.99 23.57
C GLU A 118 0.79 -32.28 24.92
N PRO A 119 -0.24 -31.64 25.49
CA PRO A 119 -0.13 -30.92 26.77
C PRO A 119 0.05 -31.86 27.97
N ASP A 120 -0.37 -33.13 27.88
CA ASP A 120 -0.29 -34.07 28.98
C ASP A 120 1.11 -34.72 29.07
N LEU A 121 2.06 -34.01 29.69
CA LEU A 121 3.45 -34.47 29.83
C LEU A 121 3.58 -35.77 30.64
N GLY A 122 2.69 -36.01 31.62
CA GLY A 122 2.65 -37.27 32.38
C GLY A 122 2.32 -38.47 31.49
N LEU A 123 1.40 -38.30 30.53
CA LEU A 123 1.11 -39.33 29.52
C LEU A 123 2.32 -39.59 28.62
N LEU A 124 3.00 -38.54 28.14
CA LEU A 124 4.23 -38.71 27.34
C LEU A 124 5.29 -39.49 28.12
N LYS A 125 5.51 -39.16 29.39
CA LYS A 125 6.46 -39.89 30.26
C LYS A 125 6.06 -41.35 30.45
N ALA A 126 4.77 -41.63 30.68
CA ALA A 126 4.25 -42.98 30.85
C ALA A 126 4.41 -43.84 29.58
N VAL A 127 4.23 -43.24 28.39
CA VAL A 127 4.38 -43.91 27.09
C VAL A 127 5.86 -44.12 26.75
N LEU A 128 6.70 -43.09 26.89
CA LEU A 128 8.14 -43.14 26.59
C LEU A 128 8.92 -44.07 27.53
N SER A 129 8.39 -44.39 28.71
CA SER A 129 9.00 -45.36 29.63
C SER A 129 8.65 -46.82 29.32
N ARG A 130 7.72 -47.09 28.39
CA ARG A 130 7.21 -48.43 28.09
C ARG A 130 7.36 -48.87 26.63
N ILE A 131 7.39 -47.91 25.70
CA ILE A 131 7.52 -48.19 24.26
C ILE A 131 8.85 -47.61 23.76
N ASP A 132 9.61 -48.41 23.00
CA ASP A 132 10.87 -47.96 22.39
C ASP A 132 10.60 -47.25 21.06
N PHE A 133 10.88 -45.94 21.01
CA PHE A 133 10.70 -45.10 19.82
C PHE A 133 12.03 -44.74 19.14
N THR A 134 13.16 -45.20 19.69
CA THR A 134 14.50 -44.80 19.22
C THR A 134 14.74 -45.15 17.74
N SER A 135 14.10 -46.20 17.23
CA SER A 135 14.28 -46.68 15.85
C SER A 135 13.79 -45.72 14.75
N TRP A 136 12.95 -44.74 15.08
CA TRP A 136 12.40 -43.81 14.10
C TRP A 136 12.48 -42.35 14.52
N PHE A 137 12.81 -42.03 15.78
CA PHE A 137 13.17 -40.65 16.14
C PHE A 137 14.52 -40.23 15.55
N VAL A 138 15.45 -41.17 15.32
CA VAL A 138 16.75 -40.90 14.71
C VAL A 138 16.58 -40.58 13.21
N ASP A 139 17.24 -39.52 12.73
CA ASP A 139 17.23 -39.08 11.33
C ASP A 139 15.84 -38.75 10.74
N ARG A 140 14.93 -38.24 11.59
CA ARG A 140 13.59 -37.76 11.22
C ARG A 140 13.29 -36.41 11.88
N ASN A 141 12.54 -35.58 11.16
CA ASN A 141 12.14 -34.26 11.67
C ASN A 141 10.82 -34.38 12.43
N VAL A 142 10.89 -34.64 13.73
CA VAL A 142 9.72 -34.70 14.62
C VAL A 142 9.89 -33.73 15.78
N LEU A 143 8.89 -32.87 16.00
CA LEU A 143 8.88 -31.86 17.06
C LEU A 143 7.67 -32.08 17.96
N ILE A 144 7.85 -32.00 19.28
CA ILE A 144 6.78 -32.14 20.28
C ILE A 144 6.67 -30.84 21.08
N VAL A 145 5.46 -30.28 21.13
CA VAL A 145 5.11 -29.09 21.93
C VAL A 145 3.98 -29.43 22.89
N ASP A 146 3.93 -28.74 24.02
CA ASP A 146 2.97 -28.94 25.13
C ASP A 146 1.96 -27.79 25.25
N SER A 147 2.03 -26.82 24.35
CA SER A 147 1.11 -25.68 24.27
C SER A 147 0.65 -25.46 22.83
N THR A 148 -0.48 -24.78 22.68
CA THR A 148 -0.95 -24.21 21.41
C THR A 148 -0.56 -22.74 21.29
N ASP A 149 0.38 -22.27 22.10
CA ASP A 149 0.80 -20.88 22.06
C ASP A 149 1.51 -20.58 20.73
N THR A 150 0.99 -19.60 19.99
CA THR A 150 1.47 -19.29 18.64
C THR A 150 2.92 -18.80 18.66
N ALA A 151 3.32 -18.00 19.66
CA ALA A 151 4.68 -17.47 19.75
C ALA A 151 5.69 -18.58 20.07
N GLU A 152 5.36 -19.49 20.98
CA GLU A 152 6.18 -20.67 21.27
C GLU A 152 6.34 -21.57 20.04
N ILE A 153 5.24 -21.90 19.34
CA ILE A 153 5.30 -22.74 18.15
C ILE A 153 6.11 -22.05 17.04
N HIS A 154 5.88 -20.76 16.79
CA HIS A 154 6.65 -19.97 15.84
C HIS A 154 8.15 -20.05 16.11
N ARG A 155 8.56 -19.78 17.36
CA ARG A 155 9.97 -19.84 17.78
C ARG A 155 10.61 -21.20 17.53
N ARG A 156 9.88 -22.31 17.72
CA ARG A 156 10.40 -23.65 17.44
C ARG A 156 10.43 -24.01 15.94
N LEU A 157 9.70 -23.25 15.12
CA LEU A 157 9.62 -23.42 13.67
C LEU A 157 10.46 -22.42 12.88
N ALA A 158 11.13 -21.46 13.53
CA ALA A 158 11.87 -20.38 12.87
C ALA A 158 12.87 -20.89 11.81
N ASP A 159 13.62 -21.96 12.10
CA ASP A 159 14.60 -22.54 11.14
C ASP A 159 13.96 -23.49 10.10
N ARG A 160 12.63 -23.61 10.09
CA ARG A 160 11.87 -24.59 9.30
C ARG A 160 10.75 -23.96 8.47
N GLU A 161 10.74 -22.63 8.34
CA GLU A 161 9.70 -21.86 7.63
C GLU A 161 9.51 -22.30 6.18
N GLY A 162 10.58 -22.70 5.49
CA GLY A 162 10.52 -23.21 4.12
C GLY A 162 9.54 -24.38 3.97
N LEU A 163 9.46 -25.28 4.96
CA LEU A 163 8.52 -26.41 4.96
C LEU A 163 7.06 -25.97 5.12
N LEU A 164 6.81 -24.89 5.88
CA LEU A 164 5.47 -24.33 6.06
C LEU A 164 4.89 -23.81 4.74
N THR A 165 5.74 -23.33 3.84
CA THR A 165 5.32 -22.86 2.50
C THR A 165 4.87 -23.98 1.57
N LEU A 166 5.30 -25.22 1.85
CA LEU A 166 4.98 -26.41 1.05
C LEU A 166 3.65 -27.07 1.44
N GLY A 167 2.84 -26.42 2.29
CA GLY A 167 1.53 -26.91 2.72
C GLY A 167 1.55 -27.55 4.10
N ILE A 168 0.45 -27.40 4.82
CA ILE A 168 0.27 -27.88 6.19
C ILE A 168 -1.01 -28.68 6.28
N ARG A 169 -0.95 -29.84 6.93
CA ARG A 169 -2.13 -30.63 7.26
C ARG A 169 -2.22 -30.85 8.77
N VAL A 170 -3.31 -30.36 9.38
CA VAL A 170 -3.66 -30.70 10.76
C VAL A 170 -4.49 -31.99 10.75
N VAL A 171 -4.12 -32.94 11.60
CA VAL A 171 -4.78 -34.23 11.77
C VAL A 171 -5.13 -34.40 13.24
N GLU A 172 -6.42 -34.48 13.55
CA GLU A 172 -6.87 -34.82 14.90
C GLU A 172 -6.71 -36.32 15.14
N HIS A 173 -6.05 -36.69 16.24
CA HIS A 173 -6.00 -38.06 16.69
C HIS A 173 -7.33 -38.41 17.41
N PRO A 174 -8.21 -39.25 16.83
CA PRO A 174 -9.56 -39.47 17.35
C PRO A 174 -9.62 -39.95 18.81
N PRO A 175 -8.73 -40.85 19.28
CA PRO A 175 -8.67 -41.23 20.71
C PRO A 175 -8.31 -40.06 21.64
N SER A 176 -7.57 -39.05 21.15
CA SER A 176 -7.21 -37.87 21.94
C SER A 176 -8.27 -36.76 21.92
N ARG A 177 -9.23 -36.78 20.99
CA ARG A 177 -10.17 -35.66 20.76
C ARG A 177 -10.92 -35.22 22.02
N THR A 178 -11.49 -36.16 22.76
CA THR A 178 -12.26 -35.85 23.98
C THR A 178 -11.39 -35.38 25.14
N ARG A 179 -10.09 -35.69 25.13
CA ARG A 179 -9.12 -35.24 26.14
C ARG A 179 -8.59 -33.85 25.80
N LEU A 180 -8.33 -33.63 24.51
CA LEU A 180 -7.75 -32.41 23.96
C LEU A 180 -8.82 -31.53 23.31
N ASP A 181 -9.99 -31.44 23.93
CA ASP A 181 -11.11 -30.65 23.39
C ASP A 181 -10.66 -29.20 23.15
N GLY A 182 -11.02 -28.63 22.00
CA GLY A 182 -10.58 -27.29 21.58
C GLY A 182 -9.14 -27.18 21.04
N VAL A 183 -8.21 -28.09 21.38
CA VAL A 183 -6.80 -28.05 20.91
C VAL A 183 -6.72 -28.15 19.39
N GLY A 184 -7.52 -29.03 18.77
CA GLY A 184 -7.55 -29.18 17.31
C GLY A 184 -7.92 -27.90 16.58
N VAL A 185 -8.93 -27.18 17.07
CA VAL A 185 -9.38 -25.89 16.51
C VAL A 185 -8.29 -24.82 16.66
N ALA A 186 -7.73 -24.68 17.86
CA ALA A 186 -6.66 -23.72 18.14
C ALA A 186 -5.41 -23.97 17.26
N LEU A 187 -5.08 -25.24 16.99
CA LEU A 187 -3.97 -25.60 16.10
C LEU A 187 -4.23 -25.23 14.65
N VAL A 188 -5.45 -25.42 14.14
CA VAL A 188 -5.79 -25.02 12.76
C VAL A 188 -5.62 -23.51 12.60
N GLU A 189 -6.06 -22.72 13.57
CA GLU A 189 -5.90 -21.26 13.56
C GLU A 189 -4.43 -20.85 13.63
N THR A 190 -3.69 -21.37 14.62
CA THR A 190 -2.26 -21.11 14.80
C THR A 190 -1.46 -21.44 13.54
N MET A 191 -1.64 -22.65 12.99
CA MET A 191 -0.87 -23.10 11.83
C MET A 191 -1.26 -22.38 10.54
N ARG A 192 -2.54 -22.02 10.36
CA ARG A 192 -2.98 -21.19 9.21
C ARG A 192 -2.23 -19.86 9.21
N GLU A 193 -2.12 -19.24 10.37
CA GLU A 193 -1.44 -17.96 10.52
C GLU A 193 0.07 -18.07 10.28
N LEU A 194 0.73 -19.07 10.88
CA LEU A 194 2.15 -19.32 10.65
C LEU A 194 2.48 -19.63 9.18
N ALA A 195 1.63 -20.42 8.49
CA ALA A 195 1.78 -20.65 7.05
C ALA A 195 1.60 -19.37 6.23
N GLY A 196 0.65 -18.51 6.61
CA GLY A 196 0.43 -17.20 5.97
C GLY A 196 1.70 -16.35 6.05
N ASN A 197 2.27 -16.22 7.25
CA ASN A 197 3.50 -15.46 7.49
C ASN A 197 4.70 -16.04 6.74
N ALA A 198 4.94 -17.36 6.82
CA ALA A 198 6.05 -18.02 6.14
C ALA A 198 5.96 -17.89 4.61
N ARG A 199 4.76 -18.05 4.02
CA ARG A 199 4.55 -17.82 2.59
C ARG A 199 4.86 -16.38 2.22
N MET A 200 4.45 -15.42 3.06
CA MET A 200 4.70 -14.02 2.76
C MET A 200 6.19 -13.67 2.84
N GLY A 201 6.91 -14.20 3.83
CA GLY A 201 8.36 -14.07 3.94
C GLY A 201 9.11 -14.67 2.73
N VAL A 202 8.72 -15.87 2.28
CA VAL A 202 9.32 -16.51 1.10
C VAL A 202 9.00 -15.75 -0.17
N ILE A 203 7.74 -15.37 -0.43
CA ILE A 203 7.38 -14.58 -1.62
C ILE A 203 8.16 -13.26 -1.65
N THR A 204 8.27 -12.58 -0.51
CA THR A 204 9.02 -11.33 -0.39
C THR A 204 10.50 -11.54 -0.72
N THR A 205 11.12 -12.57 -0.15
CA THR A 205 12.51 -12.93 -0.41
C THR A 205 12.74 -13.29 -1.88
N LEU A 206 11.87 -14.13 -2.45
CA LEU A 206 11.99 -14.59 -3.84
C LEU A 206 11.77 -13.46 -4.84
N THR A 207 10.79 -12.58 -4.59
CA THR A 207 10.45 -11.48 -5.51
C THR A 207 11.44 -10.31 -5.41
N ARG A 208 12.15 -10.15 -4.28
CA ARG A 208 12.97 -8.97 -3.99
C ARG A 208 14.46 -9.25 -3.82
N CYS A 209 14.91 -10.50 -3.88
CA CYS A 209 16.33 -10.85 -3.72
C CYS A 209 17.22 -10.08 -4.70
N VAL A 210 16.85 -10.07 -5.97
CA VAL A 210 17.60 -9.36 -7.01
C VAL A 210 17.68 -7.85 -6.74
N THR A 211 16.55 -7.21 -6.46
CA THR A 211 16.52 -5.78 -6.10
C THR A 211 17.34 -5.49 -4.85
N SER A 212 17.33 -6.38 -3.86
CA SER A 212 18.11 -6.22 -2.63
C SER A 212 19.61 -6.26 -2.90
N ILE A 213 20.09 -7.22 -3.73
CA ILE A 213 21.50 -7.30 -4.13
C ILE A 213 21.89 -6.10 -4.99
N GLU A 214 21.04 -5.67 -5.92
CA GLU A 214 21.29 -4.48 -6.74
C GLU A 214 21.42 -3.21 -5.89
N ASN A 215 20.53 -3.04 -4.90
CA ASN A 215 20.62 -1.93 -3.94
C ASN A 215 21.90 -2.00 -3.11
N GLN A 216 22.27 -3.18 -2.59
CA GLN A 216 23.50 -3.37 -1.81
C GLN A 216 24.75 -3.02 -2.63
N LEU A 217 24.78 -3.42 -3.90
CA LEU A 217 25.86 -3.07 -4.82
C LEU A 217 25.89 -1.58 -5.15
N ALA A 218 24.73 -0.96 -5.40
CA ALA A 218 24.64 0.48 -5.64
C ALA A 218 25.01 1.33 -4.40
N ASN A 219 24.77 0.82 -3.20
CA ASN A 219 25.17 1.43 -1.92
C ASN A 219 26.55 0.97 -1.43
N LEU A 220 27.30 0.22 -2.24
CA LEU A 220 28.55 -0.42 -1.80
C LEU A 220 29.58 0.61 -1.32
N SER A 221 29.58 1.83 -1.86
CA SER A 221 30.44 2.91 -1.38
C SER A 221 30.20 3.24 0.10
N HIS A 222 28.95 3.27 0.54
CA HIS A 222 28.59 3.51 1.94
C HIS A 222 28.94 2.33 2.84
N GLY A 223 28.78 1.09 2.36
CA GLY A 223 29.12 -0.11 3.14
C GLY A 223 30.63 -0.37 3.23
N ALA A 224 31.39 -0.08 2.18
CA ALA A 224 32.82 -0.37 2.10
C ALA A 224 33.70 0.77 2.64
N PHE A 225 33.39 2.02 2.27
CA PHE A 225 34.20 3.20 2.60
C PHE A 225 33.53 4.08 3.67
N GLY A 226 32.21 4.02 3.77
CA GLY A 226 31.45 4.87 4.69
C GLY A 226 31.64 4.50 6.16
N PRO A 227 31.22 5.39 7.08
CA PRO A 227 31.19 5.12 8.50
C PRO A 227 30.27 3.93 8.80
N GLY A 228 30.73 3.02 9.65
CA GLY A 228 29.86 1.98 10.21
C GLY A 228 29.11 2.48 11.44
N ILE A 229 28.64 1.55 12.26
CA ILE A 229 28.02 1.85 13.56
C ILE A 229 28.85 1.35 14.74
N GLU A 230 30.03 0.78 14.52
CA GLU A 230 30.77 0.03 15.56
C GLU A 230 31.17 0.89 16.76
N ASP A 231 31.47 2.17 16.52
CA ASP A 231 31.78 3.20 17.53
C ASP A 231 30.57 3.57 18.39
N LEU A 232 29.35 3.30 17.93
CA LEU A 232 28.12 3.58 18.68
C LEU A 232 27.82 2.53 19.75
N ARG A 233 28.52 1.40 19.77
CA ARG A 233 28.22 0.29 20.68
C ARG A 233 28.32 0.74 22.14
N GLY A 234 27.20 0.74 22.85
CA GLY A 234 27.13 1.13 24.26
C GLY A 234 27.37 2.63 24.52
N ALA A 235 27.41 3.49 23.50
CA ALA A 235 27.69 4.93 23.66
C ALA A 235 26.62 5.66 24.51
N ALA A 236 25.42 5.08 24.64
CA ALA A 236 24.34 5.59 25.47
C ALA A 236 23.89 4.57 26.53
N ALA A 237 24.83 3.76 27.05
CA ALA A 237 24.55 2.73 28.04
C ALA A 237 23.75 3.28 29.24
N GLY A 238 22.61 2.65 29.52
CA GLY A 238 21.72 2.99 30.65
C GLY A 238 20.96 4.31 30.51
N ARG A 239 21.00 4.97 29.34
CA ARG A 239 20.18 6.15 29.06
C ARG A 239 18.87 5.74 28.39
N PRO A 240 17.79 6.54 28.54
CA PRO A 240 16.55 6.29 27.83
C PRO A 240 16.72 6.47 26.31
N GLY A 241 16.30 5.48 25.52
CA GLY A 241 16.28 5.56 24.06
C GLY A 241 14.85 5.67 23.55
N ILE A 242 14.51 6.72 22.81
CA ILE A 242 13.16 6.93 22.27
C ILE A 242 13.13 6.50 20.81
N VAL A 243 12.35 5.47 20.50
CA VAL A 243 12.08 4.99 19.14
C VAL A 243 10.81 5.65 18.62
N VAL A 244 10.94 6.47 17.58
CA VAL A 244 9.82 7.23 17.00
C VAL A 244 9.37 6.64 15.66
N SER A 245 8.19 6.02 15.71
CA SER A 245 7.54 5.35 14.59
C SER A 245 6.37 6.17 14.02
N ALA A 246 5.96 5.85 12.78
CA ALA A 246 5.03 6.67 11.99
C ALA A 246 3.54 6.35 12.15
N GLY A 247 3.19 5.62 13.20
CA GLY A 247 1.79 5.31 13.48
C GLY A 247 0.99 6.57 13.85
N PRO A 248 -0.34 6.56 13.63
CA PRO A 248 -1.17 7.75 13.78
C PRO A 248 -1.09 8.43 15.16
N SER A 249 -0.84 7.68 16.23
CA SER A 249 -0.78 8.25 17.57
C SER A 249 0.43 9.16 17.81
N LEU A 250 1.45 9.15 16.94
CA LEU A 250 2.63 10.01 17.07
C LEU A 250 2.27 11.48 17.33
N ARG A 251 1.18 11.96 16.73
CA ARG A 251 0.74 13.36 16.88
C ARG A 251 0.41 13.72 18.34
N ARG A 252 -0.01 12.76 19.17
CA ARG A 252 -0.27 12.95 20.61
C ARG A 252 1.00 13.29 21.39
N ASN A 253 2.14 12.81 20.88
CA ASN A 253 3.41 12.79 21.60
C ASN A 253 4.47 13.76 21.04
N ILE A 254 4.29 14.23 19.82
CA ILE A 254 5.33 14.98 19.08
C ILE A 254 5.73 16.29 19.77
N GLU A 255 4.79 16.97 20.43
CA GLU A 255 5.07 18.21 21.17
C GLU A 255 5.85 17.94 22.46
N HIS A 256 5.68 16.76 23.07
CA HIS A 256 6.46 16.34 24.23
C HIS A 256 7.89 15.98 23.85
N LEU A 257 8.13 15.44 22.65
CA LEU A 257 9.48 15.21 22.13
C LEU A 257 10.26 16.52 21.88
N ALA A 258 9.55 17.61 21.57
CA ALA A 258 10.11 18.93 21.37
C ALA A 258 10.39 19.69 22.68
N ALA A 259 10.00 19.13 23.83
CA ALA A 259 10.19 19.79 25.11
C ALA A 259 11.70 19.97 25.43
N PRO A 260 12.10 21.11 26.00
CA PRO A 260 13.49 21.35 26.41
C PRO A 260 14.01 20.25 27.34
N GLY A 261 15.27 19.83 27.17
CA GLY A 261 15.90 18.78 27.99
C GLY A 261 15.68 17.36 27.50
N VAL A 262 14.65 17.07 26.69
CA VAL A 262 14.40 15.68 26.23
C VAL A 262 15.55 15.15 25.38
N ARG A 263 15.95 15.90 24.37
CA ARG A 263 17.08 15.54 23.50
C ARG A 263 18.42 15.53 24.26
N ASP A 264 18.50 16.27 25.36
CA ASP A 264 19.70 16.36 26.18
C ASP A 264 19.92 15.14 27.09
N HIS A 265 18.86 14.39 27.38
CA HIS A 265 18.93 13.25 28.29
C HIS A 265 18.55 11.91 27.65
N CYS A 266 17.88 11.94 26.50
CA CYS A 266 17.41 10.76 25.78
C CYS A 266 18.01 10.66 24.38
N VAL A 267 18.21 9.43 23.88
CA VAL A 267 18.60 9.21 22.49
C VAL A 267 17.36 8.98 21.63
N ILE A 268 16.97 10.01 20.87
CA ILE A 268 15.87 9.93 19.89
C ILE A 268 16.34 9.28 18.58
N ILE A 269 15.70 8.16 18.21
CA ILE A 269 15.92 7.40 16.98
C ILE A 269 14.62 7.33 16.19
N ALA A 270 14.59 7.96 15.03
CA ALA A 270 13.41 8.10 14.19
C ALA A 270 13.41 7.11 13.03
N THR A 271 12.23 6.60 12.68
CA THR A 271 12.01 5.95 11.39
C THR A 271 12.05 7.00 10.27
N GLN A 272 12.53 6.65 9.06
CA GLN A 272 12.59 7.61 7.93
C GLN A 272 11.29 8.37 7.66
N THR A 273 10.14 7.73 7.87
CA THR A 273 8.81 8.29 7.64
C THR A 273 8.39 9.36 8.65
N THR A 274 9.03 9.46 9.82
CA THR A 274 8.72 10.47 10.85
C THR A 274 9.60 11.70 10.79
N LEU A 275 10.66 11.69 9.98
CA LEU A 275 11.66 12.75 9.91
C LEU A 275 11.05 14.14 9.67
N LYS A 276 10.31 14.33 8.57
CA LYS A 276 9.69 15.62 8.24
C LYS A 276 8.71 16.11 9.32
N PRO A 277 7.77 15.27 9.83
CA PRO A 277 6.95 15.64 10.98
C PRO A 277 7.75 16.10 12.19
N LEU A 278 8.84 15.40 12.53
CA LEU A 278 9.70 15.76 13.67
C LEU A 278 10.40 17.10 13.45
N LEU A 279 11.02 17.31 12.29
CA LEU A 279 11.67 18.58 11.94
C LEU A 279 10.67 19.74 11.96
N ALA A 280 9.46 19.55 11.42
CA ALA A 280 8.41 20.56 11.45
C ALA A 280 7.94 20.91 12.88
N ALA A 281 8.06 19.97 13.83
CA ALA A 281 7.81 20.20 15.24
C ALA A 281 9.03 20.73 16.02
N GLY A 282 10.16 20.98 15.35
CA GLY A 282 11.41 21.42 15.99
C GLY A 282 12.21 20.32 16.67
N VAL A 283 11.92 19.05 16.36
CA VAL A 283 12.62 17.88 16.91
C VAL A 283 13.67 17.40 15.91
N ALA A 284 14.95 17.60 16.22
CA ALA A 284 16.06 17.02 15.47
C ALA A 284 16.46 15.66 16.10
N PRO A 285 16.05 14.51 15.54
CA PRO A 285 16.44 13.20 16.08
C PRO A 285 17.96 13.02 15.99
N HIS A 286 18.54 12.21 16.88
CA HIS A 286 19.97 11.89 16.80
C HIS A 286 20.27 11.01 15.58
N TYR A 287 19.40 10.02 15.37
CA TYR A 287 19.51 9.10 14.25
C TYR A 287 18.18 8.97 13.53
N VAL A 288 18.24 8.88 12.20
CA VAL A 288 17.13 8.42 11.35
C VAL A 288 17.55 7.08 10.77
N THR A 289 16.66 6.09 10.74
CA THR A 289 16.97 4.80 10.10
C THR A 289 16.18 4.57 8.82
N ALA A 290 16.77 3.87 7.85
CA ALA A 290 16.11 3.51 6.59
C ALA A 290 16.48 2.11 6.12
N LEU A 291 15.50 1.33 5.65
CA LEU A 291 15.71 -0.02 5.10
C LEU A 291 14.84 -0.38 3.88
N ASP A 292 13.93 0.50 3.48
CA ASP A 292 12.98 0.21 2.40
C ASP A 292 13.67 0.14 1.03
N TYR A 293 13.36 -0.91 0.27
CA TYR A 293 13.97 -1.19 -1.05
C TYR A 293 13.29 -0.42 -2.20
N HIS A 294 12.18 0.27 -1.95
CA HIS A 294 11.39 0.95 -2.99
C HIS A 294 11.78 2.43 -3.13
N GLU A 295 11.85 2.92 -4.37
CA GLU A 295 12.28 4.30 -4.69
C GLU A 295 11.39 5.37 -4.06
N ILE A 296 10.13 5.03 -3.75
CA ILE A 296 9.17 5.91 -3.09
C ILE A 296 9.69 6.48 -1.76
N SER A 297 10.62 5.78 -1.10
CA SER A 297 11.22 6.22 0.16
C SER A 297 12.08 7.48 0.00
N ARG A 298 12.52 7.82 -1.22
CA ARG A 298 13.14 9.12 -1.54
C ARG A 298 12.32 10.31 -1.01
N ARG A 299 10.98 10.20 -1.08
CA ARG A 299 10.02 11.26 -0.70
C ARG A 299 10.12 11.69 0.76
N PHE A 300 10.59 10.81 1.63
CA PHE A 300 10.78 11.12 3.06
C PHE A 300 11.98 12.06 3.30
N HIS A 301 12.86 12.20 2.31
CA HIS A 301 14.08 13.01 2.37
C HIS A 301 14.08 14.19 1.39
N GLU A 302 13.18 14.21 0.40
CA GLU A 302 13.03 15.31 -0.57
C GLU A 302 12.80 16.67 0.10
N GLY A 303 13.55 17.70 -0.29
CA GLY A 303 13.35 19.08 0.18
C GLY A 303 13.84 19.37 1.60
N ILE A 304 14.69 18.51 2.16
CA ILE A 304 15.37 18.75 3.44
C ILE A 304 16.71 19.42 3.14
N ASP A 305 17.02 20.50 3.85
CA ASP A 305 18.30 21.19 3.73
C ASP A 305 19.35 20.57 4.67
N ALA A 306 20.63 20.68 4.32
CA ALA A 306 21.74 20.18 5.14
C ALA A 306 21.76 20.79 6.56
N GLY A 307 21.23 22.01 6.71
CA GLY A 307 21.10 22.70 8.00
C GLY A 307 20.07 22.06 8.93
N ASP A 308 18.97 21.53 8.39
CA ASP A 308 17.88 20.94 9.18
C ASP A 308 18.31 19.61 9.84
N VAL A 309 19.30 18.95 9.26
CA VAL A 309 19.81 17.65 9.72
C VAL A 309 21.28 17.70 10.15
N ALA A 310 21.80 18.88 10.49
CA ALA A 310 23.19 19.06 10.93
C ALA A 310 23.54 18.19 12.16
N ASP A 311 22.55 17.97 13.04
CA ASP A 311 22.66 17.19 14.28
C ASP A 311 21.96 15.83 14.22
N THR A 312 21.70 15.35 13.00
CA THR A 312 21.06 14.06 12.71
C THR A 312 21.92 13.25 11.75
N GLU A 313 22.11 11.97 12.03
CA GLU A 313 22.80 11.05 11.10
C GLU A 313 21.83 9.98 10.57
N LEU A 314 21.93 9.65 9.29
CA LEU A 314 21.13 8.58 8.67
C LEU A 314 21.85 7.24 8.83
N VAL A 315 21.20 6.25 9.44
CA VAL A 315 21.68 4.88 9.57
C VAL A 315 20.92 3.98 8.60
N ILE A 316 21.61 3.49 7.57
CA ILE A 316 20.98 2.68 6.51
C ILE A 316 21.26 1.18 6.69
N ASP A 317 20.25 0.36 6.35
CA ASP A 317 20.48 -1.02 5.90
C ASP A 317 21.08 -0.96 4.47
N PRO A 318 22.18 -1.67 4.17
CA PRO A 318 22.76 -1.70 2.83
C PRO A 318 21.77 -2.01 1.70
N LYS A 319 20.68 -2.74 1.98
CA LYS A 319 19.64 -3.07 0.98
C LYS A 319 18.62 -1.96 0.71
N VAL A 320 18.70 -0.83 1.42
CA VAL A 320 17.84 0.34 1.20
C VAL A 320 17.91 0.80 -0.26
N ASN A 321 16.82 1.35 -0.79
CA ASN A 321 16.86 1.92 -2.13
C ASN A 321 17.93 3.04 -2.21
N PRO A 322 18.83 3.04 -3.22
CA PRO A 322 19.88 4.07 -3.31
C PRO A 322 19.37 5.50 -3.48
N ALA A 323 18.11 5.69 -3.88
CA ALA A 323 17.49 7.02 -3.90
C ALA A 323 17.39 7.65 -2.50
N VAL A 324 17.43 6.85 -1.43
CA VAL A 324 17.43 7.33 -0.03
C VAL A 324 18.76 8.02 0.32
N PRO A 325 19.93 7.36 0.26
CA PRO A 325 21.20 8.03 0.52
C PRO A 325 21.50 9.13 -0.50
N GLU A 326 21.04 9.04 -1.76
CA GLU A 326 21.16 10.12 -2.75
C GLU A 326 20.38 11.38 -2.37
N ALA A 327 19.23 11.24 -1.69
CA ALA A 327 18.39 12.37 -1.28
C ALA A 327 18.75 12.91 0.12
N TRP A 328 19.63 12.24 0.87
CA TRP A 328 20.02 12.66 2.21
C TRP A 328 21.17 13.67 2.16
N PRO A 329 20.99 14.90 2.70
CA PRO A 329 22.01 15.94 2.63
C PRO A 329 23.05 15.86 3.77
N GLY A 330 22.85 14.97 4.76
CA GLY A 330 23.68 14.85 5.95
C GLY A 330 24.66 13.67 5.93
N ARG A 331 25.16 13.30 7.12
CA ARG A 331 26.07 12.14 7.29
C ARG A 331 25.31 10.82 7.24
N ILE A 332 25.95 9.79 6.68
CA ILE A 332 25.38 8.45 6.52
C ILE A 332 26.26 7.44 7.25
N ARG A 333 25.63 6.54 7.99
CA ARG A 333 26.22 5.34 8.59
C ARG A 333 25.58 4.12 7.99
N CYS A 334 26.35 3.06 7.81
CA CYS A 334 25.87 1.81 7.23
C CYS A 334 25.98 0.67 8.26
N ILE A 335 24.90 -0.09 8.47
CA ILE A 335 24.96 -1.26 9.35
C ILE A 335 25.70 -2.43 8.66
N PRO A 336 26.35 -3.33 9.43
CA PRO A 336 26.99 -4.51 8.86
C PRO A 336 26.02 -5.39 8.06
N SER A 337 26.49 -5.93 6.93
CA SER A 337 25.74 -6.89 6.10
C SER A 337 26.62 -8.06 5.68
N ALA A 338 26.15 -9.28 6.00
CA ALA A 338 26.81 -10.51 5.61
C ALA A 338 26.91 -10.67 4.08
N GLN A 339 25.95 -10.17 3.30
CA GLN A 339 25.98 -10.22 1.84
C GLN A 339 27.06 -9.30 1.28
N VAL A 340 27.14 -8.06 1.78
CA VAL A 340 28.18 -7.10 1.41
C VAL A 340 29.56 -7.63 1.77
N ASP A 341 29.72 -8.13 3.00
CA ASP A 341 30.99 -8.72 3.45
C ASP A 341 31.39 -9.93 2.60
N ARG A 342 30.44 -10.75 2.15
CA ARG A 342 30.72 -11.88 1.26
C ARG A 342 31.21 -11.43 -0.12
N ILE A 343 30.66 -10.34 -0.67
CA ILE A 343 31.12 -9.74 -1.94
C ILE A 343 32.54 -9.19 -1.77
N LEU A 344 32.77 -8.42 -0.70
CA LEU A 344 34.06 -7.80 -0.39
C LEU A 344 35.14 -8.81 0.04
N GLY A 345 34.74 -9.98 0.54
CA GLY A 345 35.67 -11.00 1.04
C GLY A 345 36.54 -10.45 2.16
N PRO A 346 37.89 -10.56 2.08
CA PRO A 346 38.80 -10.03 3.09
C PRO A 346 38.74 -8.50 3.30
N LEU A 347 38.12 -7.76 2.37
CA LEU A 347 37.91 -6.31 2.50
C LEU A 347 36.62 -5.95 3.24
N GLY A 348 35.79 -6.94 3.57
CA GLY A 348 34.60 -6.73 4.38
C GLY A 348 34.92 -6.24 5.78
N VAL A 349 33.93 -5.66 6.44
CA VAL A 349 34.05 -5.15 7.80
C VAL A 349 34.25 -6.29 8.78
N GLY A 350 33.52 -7.38 8.54
CA GLY A 350 33.37 -8.48 9.49
C GLY A 350 32.64 -8.06 10.76
N GLY A 351 32.65 -8.94 11.76
CA GLY A 351 32.00 -8.71 13.06
C GLY A 351 30.70 -9.50 13.23
N ASP A 352 30.05 -9.29 14.37
CA ASP A 352 28.77 -9.93 14.67
C ASP A 352 27.68 -9.38 13.74
N PRO A 353 26.84 -10.24 13.14
CA PRO A 353 25.76 -9.80 12.28
C PRO A 353 24.80 -8.89 13.05
N PHE A 354 24.41 -7.78 12.42
CA PHE A 354 23.38 -6.91 12.97
C PHE A 354 21.99 -7.59 12.83
N PRO A 355 21.10 -7.51 13.83
CA PRO A 355 19.79 -8.16 13.75
C PRO A 355 18.97 -7.66 12.55
N ASN A 356 18.34 -8.58 11.83
CA ASN A 356 17.52 -8.25 10.67
C ASN A 356 16.13 -7.77 11.10
N GLY A 357 15.77 -6.54 10.71
CA GLY A 357 14.44 -5.99 10.91
C GLY A 357 13.52 -6.19 9.70
N ALA A 358 12.26 -6.57 9.94
CA ALA A 358 11.21 -6.64 8.91
C ALA A 358 10.53 -5.28 8.62
N THR A 359 10.78 -4.27 9.46
CA THR A 359 10.30 -2.88 9.32
C THR A 359 11.34 -1.92 9.89
N VAL A 360 11.34 -0.66 9.45
CA VAL A 360 12.26 0.40 9.90
C VAL A 360 12.22 0.54 11.43
N ALA A 361 11.06 0.34 12.06
CA ALA A 361 10.93 0.40 13.50
C ALA A 361 11.73 -0.68 14.25
N HIS A 362 11.86 -1.89 13.69
CA HIS A 362 12.75 -2.91 14.25
C HIS A 362 14.21 -2.45 14.19
N LEU A 363 14.62 -1.86 13.07
CA LEU A 363 15.98 -1.31 12.91
C LEU A 363 16.25 -0.19 13.95
N CYS A 364 15.30 0.71 14.18
CA CYS A 364 15.40 1.71 15.25
C CYS A 364 15.57 1.07 16.64
N HIS A 365 14.75 0.06 16.96
CA HIS A 365 14.83 -0.65 18.25
C HIS A 365 16.17 -1.35 18.43
N PHE A 366 16.64 -2.07 17.41
CA PHE A 366 17.95 -2.72 17.43
C PHE A 366 19.09 -1.71 17.59
N LEU A 367 19.01 -0.56 16.93
CA LEU A 367 20.00 0.51 17.08
C LEU A 367 19.98 1.08 18.51
N ALA A 368 18.80 1.30 19.11
CA ALA A 368 18.68 1.75 20.50
C ALA A 368 19.36 0.78 21.48
N ARG A 369 19.12 -0.53 21.30
CA ARG A 369 19.77 -1.57 22.11
C ARG A 369 21.25 -1.69 21.84
N PHE A 370 21.69 -1.49 20.59
CA PHE A 370 23.11 -1.47 20.22
C PHE A 370 23.86 -0.32 20.91
N LEU A 371 23.21 0.85 21.01
CA LEU A 371 23.69 2.01 21.77
C LEU A 371 23.70 1.76 23.29
N GLY A 372 23.07 0.69 23.78
CA GLY A 372 22.98 0.35 25.20
C GLY A 372 21.82 1.04 25.94
N CYS A 373 20.83 1.59 25.22
CA CYS A 373 19.72 2.30 25.85
C CYS A 373 18.86 1.36 26.71
N ASP A 374 18.54 1.82 27.92
CA ASP A 374 17.64 1.15 28.85
C ASP A 374 17.04 2.18 29.82
N PRO A 375 15.71 2.39 29.83
CA PRO A 375 14.71 1.71 29.01
C PRO A 375 14.75 2.14 27.53
N VAL A 376 14.16 1.31 26.66
CA VAL A 376 13.73 1.73 25.31
C VAL A 376 12.25 2.13 25.36
N ILE A 377 11.93 3.32 24.85
CA ILE A 377 10.60 3.94 24.89
C ILE A 377 10.05 3.99 23.46
N LEU A 378 8.92 3.33 23.21
CA LEU A 378 8.26 3.31 21.90
C LEU A 378 7.24 4.43 21.81
N VAL A 379 7.28 5.21 20.72
CA VAL A 379 6.34 6.31 20.45
C VAL A 379 5.84 6.19 19.01
N GLY A 380 4.52 6.33 18.79
CA GLY A 380 3.91 6.18 17.46
C GLY A 380 4.06 4.77 16.87
N GLN A 381 4.21 3.75 17.71
CA GLN A 381 4.30 2.35 17.29
C GLN A 381 2.92 1.68 17.32
N ASP A 382 1.94 2.26 16.62
CA ASP A 382 0.54 1.83 16.72
C ASP A 382 0.31 0.37 16.30
N LEU A 383 0.97 -0.08 15.21
CA LEU A 383 0.74 -1.42 14.61
C LEU A 383 -0.74 -1.67 14.27
N GLY A 384 -1.47 -0.59 14.00
CA GLY A 384 -2.87 -0.57 13.63
C GLY A 384 -3.25 0.83 13.14
N PHE A 385 -4.45 0.94 12.56
CA PHE A 385 -5.01 2.16 12.00
C PHE A 385 -5.80 2.92 13.06
N THR A 386 -5.08 3.40 14.08
CA THR A 386 -5.65 4.18 15.18
C THR A 386 -6.46 5.36 14.65
N ASP A 387 -7.65 5.57 15.21
CA ASP A 387 -8.58 6.64 14.86
C ASP A 387 -9.03 6.66 13.38
N GLY A 388 -8.86 5.53 12.66
CA GLY A 388 -9.21 5.38 11.24
C GLY A 388 -8.22 6.00 10.28
N LEU A 389 -6.96 6.17 10.69
CA LEU A 389 -5.89 6.79 9.90
C LEU A 389 -4.83 5.77 9.51
N TYR A 390 -4.34 5.86 8.29
CA TYR A 390 -3.19 5.08 7.80
C TYR A 390 -1.87 5.77 8.15
N TYR A 391 -1.82 7.09 8.00
CA TYR A 391 -0.64 7.89 8.28
C TYR A 391 -0.86 8.85 9.45
N ALA A 392 0.22 9.13 10.18
CA ALA A 392 0.24 10.22 11.13
C ALA A 392 -0.03 11.57 10.42
N PRO A 393 -0.87 12.46 11.00
CA PRO A 393 -1.08 13.81 10.49
C PRO A 393 0.23 14.56 10.23
N GLY A 394 0.36 15.20 9.07
CA GLY A 394 1.57 15.94 8.66
C GLY A 394 2.66 15.07 8.03
N ASN A 395 2.36 13.81 7.67
CA ASN A 395 3.27 12.97 6.91
C ASN A 395 3.44 13.51 5.47
N ALA A 396 4.64 13.36 4.90
CA ALA A 396 4.98 13.80 3.54
C ALA A 396 4.03 13.27 2.45
N ILE A 397 3.36 12.14 2.70
CA ILE A 397 2.35 11.59 1.79
C ILE A 397 1.15 12.52 1.59
N HIS A 398 0.80 13.34 2.60
CA HIS A 398 -0.30 14.31 2.50
C HIS A 398 0.02 15.39 1.47
N ASP A 399 1.29 15.81 1.34
CA ASP A 399 1.72 16.74 0.30
C ASP A 399 1.58 16.10 -1.09
N VAL A 400 1.95 14.83 -1.24
CA VAL A 400 1.83 14.08 -2.51
C VAL A 400 0.37 13.90 -2.95
N TRP A 401 -0.55 13.78 -1.99
CA TRP A 401 -2.00 13.69 -2.27
C TRP A 401 -2.66 15.03 -2.54
N THR A 402 -1.94 16.14 -2.34
CA THR A 402 -2.50 17.48 -2.49
C THR A 402 -3.11 17.76 -3.87
N PRO A 403 -2.51 17.30 -4.99
CA PRO A 403 -3.15 17.38 -6.31
C PRO A 403 -4.42 16.53 -6.46
N GLU A 404 -4.70 15.59 -5.57
CA GLU A 404 -5.91 14.75 -5.58
C GLU A 404 -7.01 15.30 -4.65
N PHE A 405 -6.69 16.24 -3.74
CA PHE A 405 -7.66 16.81 -2.81
C PHE A 405 -8.66 17.75 -3.50
N ASN A 406 -9.94 17.58 -3.19
CA ASN A 406 -11.05 18.43 -3.61
C ASN A 406 -12.27 18.21 -2.69
N ASP A 407 -13.40 18.88 -2.96
CA ASP A 407 -14.65 18.79 -2.20
C ASP A 407 -15.19 17.34 -2.04
N PHE A 408 -14.75 16.39 -2.86
CA PHE A 408 -15.22 14.99 -2.86
C PHE A 408 -14.11 13.96 -2.60
N ASN A 409 -12.88 14.42 -2.38
CA ASN A 409 -11.74 13.58 -2.06
C ASN A 409 -10.93 14.27 -0.96
N THR A 410 -11.47 14.19 0.25
CA THR A 410 -10.88 14.78 1.46
C THR A 410 -9.69 13.96 1.96
N ILE A 411 -8.91 14.52 2.88
CA ILE A 411 -7.84 13.78 3.54
C ILE A 411 -8.38 12.54 4.28
N GLU A 412 -9.53 12.64 4.95
CA GLU A 412 -10.16 11.52 5.65
C GLU A 412 -10.61 10.43 4.68
N THR A 413 -11.13 10.81 3.52
CA THR A 413 -11.50 9.85 2.46
C THR A 413 -10.25 9.13 1.94
N MET A 414 -9.15 9.85 1.69
CA MET A 414 -7.91 9.25 1.21
C MET A 414 -7.23 8.34 2.24
N GLU A 415 -7.22 8.73 3.51
CA GLU A 415 -6.75 7.89 4.63
C GLU A 415 -7.55 6.59 4.71
N TRP A 416 -8.89 6.68 4.65
CA TRP A 416 -9.74 5.50 4.66
C TRP A 416 -9.60 4.64 3.40
N GLU A 417 -9.53 5.25 2.21
CA GLU A 417 -9.28 4.53 0.96
C GLU A 417 -7.97 3.75 1.03
N ARG A 418 -6.93 4.34 1.66
CA ARG A 418 -5.65 3.67 1.84
C ARG A 418 -5.77 2.42 2.71
N ILE A 419 -6.57 2.48 3.79
CA ILE A 419 -6.84 1.32 4.67
C ILE A 419 -7.63 0.24 3.92
N VAL A 420 -8.78 0.60 3.35
CA VAL A 420 -9.74 -0.37 2.81
C VAL A 420 -9.24 -1.07 1.53
N ARG A 421 -8.29 -0.49 0.79
CA ARG A 421 -7.56 -1.17 -0.30
C ARG A 421 -6.87 -2.45 0.14
N HIS A 422 -6.55 -2.58 1.43
CA HIS A 422 -5.94 -3.77 2.02
C HIS A 422 -6.93 -4.72 2.69
N ARG A 423 -8.27 -4.54 2.51
CA ARG A 423 -9.30 -5.31 3.24
C ARG A 423 -9.15 -6.83 3.22
N GLY A 424 -8.55 -7.40 2.18
CA GLY A 424 -8.30 -8.84 2.09
C GLY A 424 -7.36 -9.37 3.19
N HIS A 425 -6.64 -8.47 3.85
CA HIS A 425 -5.69 -8.76 4.92
C HIS A 425 -5.96 -7.97 6.20
N LEU A 426 -7.10 -7.27 6.31
CA LEU A 426 -7.46 -6.51 7.51
C LEU A 426 -8.04 -7.43 8.59
N SER A 427 -7.61 -7.19 9.82
CA SER A 427 -8.10 -7.81 11.04
C SER A 427 -8.66 -6.73 11.97
N VAL A 428 -9.77 -7.03 12.65
CA VAL A 428 -10.35 -6.14 13.66
C VAL A 428 -9.74 -6.47 15.02
N ARG A 429 -9.38 -5.43 15.77
CA ARG A 429 -8.72 -5.51 17.08
C ARG A 429 -9.24 -4.44 18.02
N GLU A 430 -8.85 -4.53 19.28
CA GLU A 430 -9.08 -3.49 20.29
C GLU A 430 -7.75 -2.78 20.58
N ASP A 431 -7.76 -1.45 20.55
CA ASP A 431 -6.61 -0.64 20.92
C ASP A 431 -6.37 -0.67 22.45
N ILE A 432 -5.29 -0.02 22.91
CA ILE A 432 -4.98 0.08 24.34
C ILE A 432 -6.07 0.77 25.20
N HIS A 433 -7.02 1.46 24.57
CA HIS A 433 -8.15 2.13 25.20
C HIS A 433 -9.47 1.33 25.06
N GLY A 434 -9.43 0.13 24.48
CA GLY A 434 -10.61 -0.72 24.25
C GLY A 434 -11.46 -0.29 23.06
N ARG A 435 -10.96 0.57 22.17
CA ARG A 435 -11.68 1.01 20.96
C ARG A 435 -11.40 0.06 19.81
N ARG A 436 -12.38 -0.14 18.94
CA ARG A 436 -12.24 -0.96 17.74
C ARG A 436 -11.29 -0.28 16.75
N ILE A 437 -10.25 -1.00 16.34
CA ILE A 437 -9.31 -0.58 15.29
C ILE A 437 -9.14 -1.68 14.24
N PHE A 438 -8.63 -1.30 13.08
CA PHE A 438 -8.17 -2.24 12.07
C PHE A 438 -6.64 -2.35 12.12
N THR A 439 -6.13 -3.54 11.87
CA THR A 439 -4.71 -3.81 11.59
C THR A 439 -4.61 -4.72 10.38
N ASP A 440 -3.42 -4.94 9.83
CA ASP A 440 -3.21 -5.88 8.73
C ASP A 440 -2.24 -7.02 9.09
N GLY A 441 -2.21 -8.07 8.26
CA GLY A 441 -1.33 -9.21 8.49
C GLY A 441 0.17 -8.86 8.55
N GLN A 442 0.60 -7.78 7.89
CA GLN A 442 1.99 -7.34 7.90
C GLN A 442 2.34 -6.69 9.24
N MET A 443 1.51 -5.78 9.75
CA MET A 443 1.67 -5.16 11.07
C MET A 443 1.56 -6.18 12.19
N LEU A 444 0.68 -7.19 12.07
CA LEU A 444 0.62 -8.30 13.03
C LEU A 444 1.89 -9.14 13.03
N SER A 445 2.50 -9.38 11.86
CA SER A 445 3.80 -10.04 11.79
C SER A 445 4.91 -9.19 12.44
N TYR A 446 4.82 -7.86 12.33
CA TYR A 446 5.75 -6.96 13.02
C TYR A 446 5.56 -6.99 14.54
N LEU A 447 4.31 -6.92 15.01
CA LEU A 447 3.97 -7.03 16.43
C LEU A 447 4.58 -8.28 17.06
N ARG A 448 4.41 -9.44 16.41
CA ARG A 448 4.96 -10.72 16.91
C ARG A 448 6.47 -10.73 17.00
N THR A 449 7.14 -10.11 16.03
CA THR A 449 8.60 -10.01 16.03
C THR A 449 9.05 -9.15 17.21
N PHE A 450 8.41 -8.00 17.42
CA PHE A 450 8.63 -7.15 18.59
C PHE A 450 8.38 -7.89 19.91
N GLU A 451 7.25 -8.56 20.07
CA GLU A 451 6.91 -9.29 21.30
C GLU A 451 7.93 -10.40 21.60
N SER A 452 8.39 -11.12 20.57
CA SER A 452 9.46 -12.11 20.74
C SER A 452 10.76 -11.47 21.23
N ILE A 453 11.12 -10.29 20.71
CA ILE A 453 12.29 -9.53 21.14
C ILE A 453 12.12 -9.08 22.60
N PHE A 454 10.96 -8.51 22.96
CA PHE A 454 10.72 -8.00 24.30
C PHE A 454 10.75 -9.10 25.36
N VAL A 455 10.21 -10.29 25.06
CA VAL A 455 10.29 -11.45 25.96
C VAL A 455 11.74 -11.86 26.20
N GLU A 456 12.57 -11.90 25.15
CA GLU A 456 14.00 -12.21 25.29
C GLU A 456 14.72 -11.13 26.12
N GLU A 457 14.47 -9.86 25.85
CA GLU A 457 15.04 -8.72 26.55
C GLU A 457 14.66 -8.69 28.03
N ASN A 458 13.38 -8.91 28.35
CA ASN A 458 12.89 -8.99 29.73
C ASN A 458 13.56 -10.13 30.50
N SER A 459 13.83 -11.27 29.86
CA SER A 459 14.57 -12.38 30.48
C SER A 459 16.00 -12.02 30.86
N ARG A 460 16.55 -10.96 30.23
CA ARG A 460 17.87 -10.38 30.51
C ARG A 460 17.80 -9.17 31.44
N GLY A 461 16.61 -8.80 31.93
CA GLY A 461 16.37 -7.67 32.82
C GLY A 461 16.34 -6.30 32.16
N LEU A 462 16.24 -6.23 30.82
CA LEU A 462 16.11 -4.98 30.08
C LEU A 462 14.64 -4.54 30.02
N ARG A 463 14.39 -3.23 30.04
CA ARG A 463 13.03 -2.65 30.06
C ARG A 463 12.64 -2.07 28.70
N THR A 464 11.38 -2.25 28.32
CA THR A 464 10.75 -1.59 27.17
C THR A 464 9.43 -0.98 27.60
N VAL A 465 9.24 0.31 27.30
CA VAL A 465 8.05 1.08 27.65
C VAL A 465 7.28 1.42 26.38
N ASP A 466 6.00 1.07 26.32
CA ASP A 466 5.08 1.46 25.27
C ASP A 466 4.40 2.78 25.63
N ALA A 467 5.00 3.88 25.15
CA ALA A 467 4.48 5.24 25.25
C ALA A 467 3.79 5.69 23.95
N THR A 468 3.26 4.73 23.19
CA THR A 468 2.57 5.01 21.92
C THR A 468 1.27 5.77 22.16
N GLU A 469 0.59 5.56 23.29
CA GLU A 469 -0.72 6.17 23.59
C GLU A 469 -1.77 5.91 22.47
N GLY A 470 -1.73 4.72 21.85
CA GLY A 470 -2.62 4.29 20.80
C GLY A 470 -2.23 2.91 20.25
N GLY A 471 -3.06 2.38 19.34
CA GLY A 471 -2.78 1.14 18.61
C GLY A 471 -2.87 -0.14 19.44
N GLU A 472 -2.26 -1.21 18.91
CA GLU A 472 -2.26 -2.55 19.52
C GLU A 472 -1.48 -2.57 20.83
N ARG A 473 -2.00 -3.35 21.79
CA ARG A 473 -1.26 -3.74 22.99
C ARG A 473 -0.07 -4.62 22.59
N LYS A 474 1.12 -4.29 23.09
CA LYS A 474 2.36 -5.02 22.84
C LYS A 474 2.69 -5.88 24.06
N ALA A 475 2.69 -7.20 23.92
CA ALA A 475 3.08 -8.07 25.02
C ALA A 475 4.56 -7.89 25.39
N GLY A 476 4.85 -7.87 26.69
CA GLY A 476 6.23 -7.70 27.18
C GLY A 476 6.69 -6.25 27.34
N THR A 477 5.81 -5.25 27.23
CA THR A 477 6.13 -3.84 27.48
C THR A 477 5.36 -3.27 28.69
N GLU A 478 5.93 -2.26 29.36
CA GLU A 478 5.24 -1.41 30.34
C GLU A 478 4.44 -0.32 29.60
N ILE A 479 3.13 -0.18 29.82
CA ILE A 479 2.33 0.88 29.17
C ILE A 479 2.28 2.11 30.07
N ALA A 480 2.67 3.27 29.54
CA ALA A 480 2.64 4.56 30.24
C ALA A 480 2.50 5.73 29.26
N ALA A 481 2.01 6.89 29.70
CA ALA A 481 2.02 8.09 28.86
C ALA A 481 3.44 8.63 28.70
N LEU A 482 3.79 9.18 27.52
CA LEU A 482 5.15 9.65 27.26
C LEU A 482 5.59 10.70 28.29
N VAL A 483 4.69 11.61 28.65
CA VAL A 483 4.95 12.66 29.66
C VAL A 483 5.39 12.06 31.00
N ASP A 484 4.68 11.03 31.46
CA ASP A 484 4.98 10.40 32.75
C ASP A 484 6.33 9.68 32.72
N VAL A 485 6.65 9.03 31.60
CA VAL A 485 7.93 8.33 31.39
C VAL A 485 9.08 9.33 31.35
N LEU A 486 8.94 10.43 30.60
CA LEU A 486 9.95 11.47 30.53
C LEU A 486 10.20 12.09 31.91
N GLN A 487 9.15 12.33 32.70
CA GLN A 487 9.31 12.84 34.08
C GLN A 487 10.01 11.86 35.02
N ALA A 488 9.81 10.55 34.83
CA ALA A 488 10.42 9.52 35.66
C ALA A 488 11.88 9.21 35.29
N GLU A 489 12.20 9.24 33.99
CA GLU A 489 13.48 8.74 33.46
C GLU A 489 14.48 9.85 33.14
N ILE A 490 14.04 11.11 32.96
CA ILE A 490 14.95 12.24 32.77
C ILE A 490 15.47 12.74 34.12
N ASP A 491 16.78 12.66 34.31
CA ASP A 491 17.50 13.38 35.37
C ASP A 491 17.99 14.73 34.85
N PRO A 492 17.40 15.88 35.27
CA PRO A 492 17.82 17.21 34.82
C PRO A 492 19.26 17.58 35.20
N SER A 493 19.89 16.83 36.12
CA SER A 493 21.30 17.01 36.50
C SER A 493 22.26 16.10 35.72
N GLY A 494 21.74 15.22 34.86
CA GLY A 494 22.50 14.29 34.04
C GLY A 494 23.31 14.97 32.94
N SER A 495 24.33 14.28 32.43
CA SER A 495 25.14 14.75 31.30
C SER A 495 24.55 14.32 29.95
N HIS A 496 24.74 15.18 28.94
CA HIS A 496 24.33 14.90 27.56
C HIS A 496 24.89 13.58 27.04
N PRO A 497 24.17 12.85 26.17
CA PRO A 497 24.71 11.66 25.52
C PRO A 497 25.90 12.06 24.63
N ASP A 498 27.08 11.52 24.95
CA ASP A 498 28.29 11.71 24.15
C ASP A 498 28.27 10.70 22.98
N LEU A 499 27.61 11.09 21.89
CA LEU A 499 27.45 10.27 20.70
C LEU A 499 28.58 10.56 19.70
N PRO A 500 29.42 9.57 19.34
CA PRO A 500 30.44 9.72 18.32
C PRO A 500 29.83 10.15 16.97
N ARG A 501 30.48 11.07 16.28
CA ARG A 501 30.11 11.50 14.92
C ARG A 501 30.70 10.55 13.88
N ALA A 502 29.97 10.35 12.78
CA ALA A 502 30.41 9.50 11.69
C ALA A 502 31.77 9.95 11.13
N VAL A 503 32.71 9.01 11.01
CA VAL A 503 34.04 9.19 10.39
C VAL A 503 34.21 8.15 9.29
N ASP A 504 34.57 8.60 8.09
CA ASP A 504 34.80 7.72 6.95
C ASP A 504 35.96 6.76 7.21
N ARG A 505 35.89 5.58 6.61
CA ARG A 505 36.94 4.57 6.71
C ARG A 505 38.04 4.87 5.70
N ASP A 506 39.29 4.68 6.14
CA ASP A 506 40.46 4.80 5.27
C ASP A 506 40.68 3.51 4.47
N LEU A 507 39.85 3.31 3.45
CA LEU A 507 39.96 2.18 2.50
C LEU A 507 40.11 2.70 1.07
N ASP A 508 41.17 2.25 0.39
CA ASP A 508 41.46 2.60 -1.01
C ASP A 508 40.41 1.99 -1.97
N PRO A 509 39.62 2.81 -2.71
CA PRO A 509 38.62 2.34 -3.67
C PRO A 509 39.19 1.39 -4.73
N SER A 510 40.47 1.53 -5.08
CA SER A 510 41.16 0.70 -6.06
C SER A 510 41.17 -0.78 -5.67
N LYS A 511 41.28 -1.07 -4.35
CA LYS A 511 41.28 -2.45 -3.83
C LYS A 511 39.90 -3.10 -3.93
N VAL A 512 38.84 -2.31 -3.69
CA VAL A 512 37.46 -2.80 -3.84
C VAL A 512 37.15 -3.09 -5.30
N ILE A 513 37.56 -2.19 -6.21
CA ILE A 513 37.41 -2.40 -7.66
C ILE A 513 38.19 -3.64 -8.12
N GLU A 514 39.42 -3.84 -7.65
CA GLU A 514 40.21 -5.05 -7.95
C GLU A 514 39.50 -6.32 -7.47
N ARG A 515 38.94 -6.30 -6.25
CA ARG A 515 38.15 -7.41 -5.71
C ARG A 515 36.92 -7.69 -6.58
N LEU A 516 36.15 -6.66 -6.93
CA LEU A 516 34.98 -6.81 -7.80
C LEU A 516 35.36 -7.40 -9.16
N ARG A 517 36.44 -6.94 -9.79
CA ARG A 517 36.97 -7.53 -11.04
C ARG A 517 37.39 -8.99 -10.87
N SER A 518 37.92 -9.36 -9.70
CA SER A 518 38.23 -10.76 -9.39
C SER A 518 36.96 -11.60 -9.29
N VAL A 519 35.96 -11.12 -8.55
CA VAL A 519 34.65 -11.78 -8.42
C VAL A 519 33.99 -11.94 -9.79
N SER A 520 33.99 -10.91 -10.65
CA SER A 520 33.44 -11.01 -12.01
C SER A 520 34.10 -12.12 -12.82
N ARG A 521 35.43 -12.28 -12.75
CA ARG A 521 36.12 -13.38 -13.45
C ARG A 521 35.67 -14.75 -12.95
N GLU A 522 35.56 -14.93 -11.65
CA GLU A 522 35.16 -16.21 -11.05
C GLU A 522 33.68 -16.55 -11.31
N VAL A 523 32.79 -15.54 -11.27
CA VAL A 523 31.37 -15.71 -11.62
C VAL A 523 31.22 -16.05 -13.10
N ASP A 524 32.01 -15.45 -14.01
CA ASP A 524 32.01 -15.80 -15.42
C ASP A 524 32.53 -17.23 -15.68
N GLU A 525 33.49 -17.71 -14.89
CA GLU A 525 33.90 -19.13 -14.90
C GLU A 525 32.73 -20.05 -14.51
N VAL A 526 31.97 -19.72 -13.45
CA VAL A 526 30.76 -20.46 -13.04
C VAL A 526 29.70 -20.43 -14.15
N ARG A 527 29.45 -19.29 -14.78
CA ARG A 527 28.52 -19.15 -15.91
C ARG A 527 28.89 -20.06 -17.09
N LYS A 528 30.16 -20.03 -17.51
CA LYS A 528 30.69 -20.88 -18.60
C LYS A 528 30.62 -22.37 -18.27
N ALA A 529 30.90 -22.72 -17.01
CA ALA A 529 30.79 -24.10 -16.51
C ALA A 529 29.33 -24.57 -16.53
N SER A 530 28.38 -23.76 -16.06
CA SER A 530 26.94 -24.04 -16.08
C SER A 530 26.41 -24.25 -17.50
N GLY A 531 26.77 -23.37 -18.46
CA GLY A 531 26.40 -23.58 -19.87
C GLY A 531 27.02 -24.84 -20.50
N SER A 532 28.20 -25.25 -20.03
CA SER A 532 28.82 -26.52 -20.45
C SER A 532 28.12 -27.73 -19.82
N ALA A 533 27.76 -27.66 -18.54
CA ALA A 533 26.99 -28.68 -17.83
C ALA A 533 25.61 -28.89 -18.49
N HIS A 534 24.92 -27.80 -18.84
CA HIS A 534 23.64 -27.86 -19.54
C HIS A 534 23.73 -28.68 -20.83
N ARG A 535 24.75 -28.43 -21.66
CA ARG A 535 25.00 -29.20 -22.90
C ARG A 535 25.26 -30.68 -22.65
N VAL A 536 25.96 -31.02 -21.56
CA VAL A 536 26.24 -32.42 -21.18
C VAL A 536 24.97 -33.11 -20.68
N LEU A 537 24.24 -32.48 -19.76
CA LEU A 537 22.97 -32.99 -19.21
C LEU A 537 21.91 -33.21 -20.31
N ALA A 538 21.80 -32.29 -21.27
CA ALA A 538 20.89 -32.43 -22.40
C ALA A 538 21.25 -33.63 -23.31
N ARG A 539 22.54 -33.99 -23.39
CA ARG A 539 23.00 -35.20 -24.08
C ARG A 539 22.76 -36.45 -23.24
N MET A 540 22.95 -36.40 -21.93
CA MET A 540 22.63 -37.51 -21.00
C MET A 540 21.16 -37.91 -21.10
N LEU A 541 20.25 -36.95 -21.19
CA LEU A 541 18.82 -37.23 -21.37
C LEU A 541 18.52 -37.97 -22.68
N LYS A 542 19.26 -37.67 -23.76
CA LYS A 542 19.12 -38.34 -25.07
C LYS A 542 19.77 -39.72 -25.11
N ASP A 543 20.95 -39.86 -24.49
CA ASP A 543 21.75 -41.09 -24.50
C ASP A 543 21.44 -42.01 -23.30
N GLN A 544 20.41 -41.73 -22.50
CA GLN A 544 20.12 -42.39 -21.22
C GLN A 544 20.14 -43.92 -21.25
N ARG A 545 19.74 -44.54 -22.37
CA ARG A 545 19.71 -46.00 -22.56
C ARG A 545 21.05 -46.61 -23.03
N ASN A 546 22.08 -45.80 -23.25
CA ASN A 546 23.39 -46.21 -23.75
C ASN A 546 24.47 -46.02 -22.68
N GLN A 547 24.78 -47.10 -21.95
CA GLN A 547 25.71 -47.07 -20.81
C GLN A 547 27.09 -46.48 -21.17
N ALA A 548 27.70 -46.92 -22.27
CA ALA A 548 29.04 -46.46 -22.67
C ALA A 548 29.10 -44.96 -23.01
N ARG A 549 28.01 -44.38 -23.50
CA ARG A 549 27.89 -42.93 -23.72
C ARG A 549 27.60 -42.21 -22.40
N MET A 550 26.73 -42.76 -21.56
CA MET A 550 26.41 -42.21 -20.24
C MET A 550 27.65 -42.12 -19.35
N ASP A 551 28.48 -43.17 -19.28
CA ASP A 551 29.70 -43.16 -18.47
C ASP A 551 30.66 -42.02 -18.91
N ARG A 552 30.80 -41.79 -20.22
CA ARG A 552 31.59 -40.67 -20.76
C ARG A 552 30.99 -39.31 -20.40
N HIS A 553 29.66 -39.17 -20.48
CA HIS A 553 28.99 -37.93 -20.10
C HIS A 553 29.10 -37.67 -18.59
N PHE A 554 29.01 -38.70 -17.75
CA PHE A 554 29.22 -38.60 -16.31
C PHE A 554 30.63 -38.10 -15.96
N THR A 555 31.68 -38.70 -16.55
CA THR A 555 33.06 -38.22 -16.34
C THR A 555 33.24 -36.75 -16.75
N ASN A 556 32.62 -36.35 -17.87
CA ASN A 556 32.65 -34.95 -18.31
C ASN A 556 31.92 -34.02 -17.32
N LEU A 557 30.77 -34.45 -16.81
CA LEU A 557 29.98 -33.70 -15.84
C LEU A 557 30.70 -33.59 -14.49
N GLU A 558 31.34 -34.65 -14.00
CA GLU A 558 32.15 -34.64 -12.77
C GLU A 558 33.33 -33.69 -12.87
N ARG A 559 33.99 -33.62 -14.03
CA ARG A 559 35.06 -32.63 -14.27
C ARG A 559 34.52 -31.20 -14.16
N ILE A 560 33.39 -30.91 -14.81
CA ILE A 560 32.74 -29.58 -14.73
C ILE A 560 32.31 -29.27 -13.30
N ARG A 561 31.76 -30.25 -12.57
CA ARG A 561 31.37 -30.09 -11.18
C ARG A 561 32.57 -29.77 -10.29
N SER A 562 33.68 -30.47 -10.47
CA SER A 562 34.93 -30.20 -9.75
C SER A 562 35.47 -28.80 -10.01
N GLU A 563 35.30 -28.26 -11.23
CA GLU A 563 35.67 -26.87 -11.56
C GLU A 563 34.78 -25.86 -10.82
N VAL A 564 33.46 -26.10 -10.77
CA VAL A 564 32.52 -25.26 -10.01
C VAL A 564 32.75 -25.36 -8.50
N ASP A 565 33.06 -26.56 -7.98
CA ASP A 565 33.30 -26.78 -6.55
C ASP A 565 34.56 -26.04 -6.06
N LYS A 566 35.57 -25.86 -6.92
CA LYS A 566 36.74 -25.00 -6.65
C LYS A 566 36.38 -23.51 -6.57
N ARG A 567 35.23 -23.12 -7.11
CA ARG A 567 34.68 -21.75 -7.12
C ARG A 567 33.43 -21.66 -6.24
N SER A 568 33.42 -22.38 -5.12
CA SER A 568 32.29 -22.45 -4.18
C SER A 568 31.85 -21.07 -3.67
N GLU A 569 32.79 -20.14 -3.48
CA GLU A 569 32.50 -18.76 -3.08
C GLU A 569 31.72 -18.01 -4.18
N ALA A 570 32.22 -18.00 -5.42
CA ALA A 570 31.54 -17.36 -6.55
C ALA A 570 30.18 -18.00 -6.86
N ARG A 571 30.08 -19.34 -6.80
CA ARG A 571 28.78 -20.04 -6.91
C ARG A 571 27.82 -19.57 -5.82
N GLY A 572 28.32 -19.46 -4.58
CA GLY A 572 27.51 -19.01 -3.47
C GLY A 572 27.06 -17.55 -3.60
N LEU A 573 27.85 -16.69 -4.26
CA LEU A 573 27.43 -15.33 -4.62
C LEU A 573 26.33 -15.35 -5.69
N THR A 574 26.48 -16.17 -6.73
CA THR A 574 25.44 -16.39 -7.76
C THR A 574 24.13 -16.90 -7.14
N ASP A 575 24.21 -17.81 -6.17
CA ASP A 575 23.04 -18.34 -5.47
C ASP A 575 22.30 -17.25 -4.67
N MET A 576 22.96 -16.16 -4.23
CA MET A 576 22.29 -15.02 -3.59
C MET A 576 21.35 -14.29 -4.55
N VAL A 577 21.67 -14.28 -5.85
CA VAL A 577 20.82 -13.71 -6.91
C VAL A 577 19.78 -14.73 -7.37
N ASN A 578 20.12 -16.03 -7.36
CA ASN A 578 19.27 -17.13 -7.84
C ASN A 578 18.40 -17.80 -6.75
N GLN A 579 17.84 -17.04 -5.80
CA GLN A 579 17.04 -17.63 -4.71
C GLN A 579 15.82 -18.41 -5.22
N VAL A 580 15.20 -17.96 -6.32
CA VAL A 580 14.08 -18.67 -6.97
C VAL A 580 14.52 -20.04 -7.50
N GLY A 581 15.67 -20.10 -8.18
CA GLY A 581 16.20 -21.36 -8.69
C GLY A 581 16.59 -22.32 -7.58
N VAL A 582 17.21 -21.81 -6.51
CA VAL A 582 17.54 -22.59 -5.31
C VAL A 582 16.29 -23.17 -4.68
N TYR A 583 15.23 -22.37 -4.49
CA TYR A 583 13.96 -22.83 -3.93
C TYR A 583 13.28 -23.89 -4.80
N LYS A 584 13.19 -23.66 -6.11
CA LYS A 584 12.60 -24.62 -7.06
C LYS A 584 13.39 -25.92 -7.12
N ARG A 585 14.73 -25.85 -7.04
CA ARG A 585 15.60 -27.03 -6.95
C ARG A 585 15.32 -27.82 -5.67
N GLN A 586 15.27 -27.17 -4.51
CA GLN A 586 14.95 -27.83 -3.24
C GLN A 586 13.59 -28.54 -3.29
N ARG A 587 12.58 -27.90 -3.90
CA ARG A 587 11.27 -28.51 -4.11
C ARG A 587 11.33 -29.74 -5.02
N ALA A 588 12.10 -29.69 -6.11
CA ALA A 588 12.29 -30.82 -7.01
C ALA A 588 13.06 -31.98 -6.34
N ASP A 589 14.12 -31.68 -5.58
CA ASP A 589 14.89 -32.65 -4.81
C ASP A 589 14.02 -33.39 -3.80
N ARG A 590 13.14 -32.65 -3.12
CA ARG A 590 12.13 -33.20 -2.20
C ARG A 590 11.19 -34.19 -2.89
N LEU A 591 10.64 -33.83 -4.05
CA LEU A 591 9.73 -34.71 -4.81
C LEU A 591 10.44 -35.97 -5.29
N ILE A 592 11.69 -35.86 -5.75
CA ILE A 592 12.49 -37.02 -6.14
C ILE A 592 12.75 -37.93 -4.92
N GLN A 593 13.04 -37.35 -3.75
CA GLN A 593 13.25 -38.11 -2.51
C GLN A 593 12.00 -38.86 -2.07
N LEU A 594 10.82 -38.23 -2.13
CA LEU A 594 9.54 -38.85 -1.76
C LEU A 594 9.16 -39.99 -2.72
N ALA A 595 9.38 -39.82 -4.02
CA ALA A 595 9.07 -40.83 -5.03
C ALA A 595 10.15 -41.94 -5.14
N SER A 596 11.28 -41.83 -4.42
CA SER A 596 12.45 -42.69 -4.63
C SER A 596 12.23 -44.18 -4.38
N SER A 597 11.24 -44.58 -3.58
CA SER A 597 10.88 -45.99 -3.36
C SER A 597 10.07 -46.61 -4.50
N ASP A 598 9.37 -45.78 -5.28
CA ASP A 598 8.38 -46.21 -6.28
C ASP A 598 8.90 -46.04 -7.73
N LEU A 599 10.01 -45.31 -7.90
CA LEU A 599 10.63 -45.05 -9.19
C LEU A 599 11.70 -46.10 -9.54
N GLY A 600 11.63 -46.63 -10.77
CA GLY A 600 12.72 -47.42 -11.34
C GLY A 600 14.01 -46.59 -11.53
N PRO A 601 15.22 -47.21 -11.54
CA PRO A 601 16.50 -46.49 -11.58
C PRO A 601 16.64 -45.50 -12.75
N LEU A 602 16.12 -45.85 -13.93
CA LEU A 602 16.15 -44.98 -15.11
C LEU A 602 15.23 -43.76 -14.98
N GLU A 603 14.02 -43.93 -14.43
CA GLU A 603 13.09 -42.81 -14.27
C GLU A 603 13.57 -41.82 -13.20
N ARG A 604 14.15 -42.34 -12.11
CA ARG A 604 14.83 -41.52 -11.11
C ARG A 604 15.96 -40.68 -11.73
N GLN A 605 16.86 -41.33 -12.48
CA GLN A 605 17.95 -40.64 -13.17
C GLN A 605 17.42 -39.59 -14.16
N ARG A 606 16.30 -39.85 -14.84
CA ARG A 606 15.67 -38.90 -15.76
C ARG A 606 15.23 -37.63 -15.04
N ARG A 607 14.49 -37.77 -13.94
CA ARG A 607 14.02 -36.63 -13.12
C ARG A 607 15.18 -35.83 -12.52
N GLU A 608 16.24 -36.51 -12.09
CA GLU A 608 17.47 -35.86 -11.60
C GLU A 608 18.14 -35.02 -12.72
N ILE A 609 18.26 -35.55 -13.94
CA ILE A 609 18.82 -34.82 -15.09
C ILE A 609 17.92 -33.63 -15.50
N GLU A 610 16.61 -33.81 -15.56
CA GLU A 610 15.65 -32.75 -15.92
C GLU A 610 15.67 -31.61 -14.90
N ARG A 611 15.71 -31.93 -13.60
CA ARG A 611 15.95 -30.94 -12.53
C ARG A 611 17.27 -30.20 -12.73
N ASP A 612 18.36 -30.94 -12.96
CA ASP A 612 19.69 -30.34 -13.06
C ASP A 612 19.81 -29.41 -14.28
N LEU A 613 19.17 -29.76 -15.40
CA LEU A 613 19.10 -28.92 -16.60
C LEU A 613 18.56 -27.53 -16.31
N VAL A 614 17.40 -27.48 -15.64
CA VAL A 614 16.75 -26.24 -15.24
C VAL A 614 17.61 -25.47 -14.24
N ASN A 615 18.22 -26.17 -13.27
CA ASN A 615 19.06 -25.54 -12.26
C ASN A 615 20.31 -24.87 -12.86
N VAL A 616 21.03 -25.55 -13.77
CA VAL A 616 22.24 -24.98 -14.39
C VAL A 616 21.91 -23.85 -15.36
N GLU A 617 20.74 -23.87 -16.00
CA GLU A 617 20.24 -22.77 -16.83
C GLU A 617 20.03 -21.50 -15.99
N TRP A 618 19.24 -21.58 -14.91
CA TRP A 618 19.04 -20.43 -14.02
C TRP A 618 20.32 -19.95 -13.34
N THR A 619 21.25 -20.87 -13.02
CA THR A 619 22.56 -20.47 -12.47
C THR A 619 23.36 -19.66 -13.48
N SER A 620 23.28 -20.01 -14.77
CA SER A 620 23.93 -19.25 -15.84
C SER A 620 23.31 -17.85 -16.00
N ASP A 621 21.98 -17.77 -16.03
CA ASP A 621 21.28 -16.50 -16.22
C ASP A 621 21.48 -15.55 -15.03
N ALA A 622 21.43 -16.09 -13.80
CA ALA A 622 21.72 -15.32 -12.59
C ALA A 622 23.18 -14.85 -12.53
N ALA A 623 24.13 -15.67 -13.00
CA ALA A 623 25.53 -15.26 -13.09
C ALA A 623 25.72 -14.12 -14.10
N GLU A 624 25.06 -14.18 -15.26
CA GLU A 624 25.09 -13.10 -16.26
C GLU A 624 24.54 -11.79 -15.69
N LEU A 625 23.38 -11.85 -15.03
CA LEU A 625 22.79 -10.70 -14.36
C LEU A 625 23.70 -10.12 -13.28
N PHE A 626 24.33 -10.96 -12.46
CA PHE A 626 25.23 -10.51 -11.41
C PHE A 626 26.48 -9.82 -11.97
N LEU A 627 27.03 -10.30 -13.09
CA LEU A 627 28.14 -9.66 -13.79
C LEU A 627 27.79 -8.23 -14.21
N GLU A 628 26.59 -8.02 -14.80
CA GLU A 628 26.14 -6.69 -15.20
C GLU A 628 25.95 -5.73 -14.01
N MET A 629 25.51 -6.25 -12.87
CA MET A 629 25.41 -5.45 -11.64
C MET A 629 26.80 -5.06 -11.13
N ILE A 630 27.77 -5.98 -11.15
CA ILE A 630 29.15 -5.69 -10.73
C ILE A 630 29.80 -4.67 -11.67
N ASP A 631 29.64 -4.82 -12.99
CA ASP A 631 30.24 -3.91 -13.97
C ASP A 631 29.72 -2.46 -13.79
N ARG A 632 28.40 -2.30 -13.56
CA ARG A 632 27.80 -1.00 -13.21
C ARG A 632 28.33 -0.45 -11.90
N THR A 633 28.55 -1.31 -10.91
CA THR A 633 29.12 -0.90 -9.61
C THR A 633 30.55 -0.43 -9.78
N ILE A 634 31.36 -1.12 -10.59
CA ILE A 634 32.72 -0.71 -10.93
C ILE A 634 32.70 0.65 -11.63
N GLU A 635 31.84 0.85 -12.62
CA GLU A 635 31.70 2.13 -13.32
C GLU A 635 31.25 3.27 -12.36
N GLN A 636 30.34 2.97 -11.44
CA GLN A 636 29.92 3.93 -10.41
C GLN A 636 31.08 4.32 -9.48
N LEU A 637 31.89 3.35 -9.05
CA LEU A 637 33.07 3.60 -8.21
C LEU A 637 34.17 4.35 -8.97
N ASP A 638 34.35 4.09 -10.27
CA ASP A 638 35.33 4.76 -11.13
C ASP A 638 34.93 6.21 -11.45
N THR A 639 33.63 6.47 -11.71
CA THR A 639 33.15 7.77 -12.21
C THR A 639 32.50 8.66 -11.14
N GLY A 640 32.14 8.07 -9.99
CA GLY A 640 31.31 8.71 -8.97
C GLY A 640 29.85 8.93 -9.40
N ARG A 641 29.45 8.46 -10.59
CA ARG A 641 28.08 8.60 -11.12
C ARG A 641 27.45 7.24 -11.32
N ARG A 642 26.20 7.10 -10.89
CA ARG A 642 25.44 5.87 -11.09
C ARG A 642 25.03 5.72 -12.56
N PRO A 643 25.45 4.66 -13.27
CA PRO A 643 25.04 4.44 -14.65
C PRO A 643 23.57 4.01 -14.74
N VAL A 644 22.89 4.41 -15.81
CA VAL A 644 21.52 3.97 -16.12
C VAL A 644 21.54 2.47 -16.44
N ALA A 645 20.62 1.70 -15.87
CA ALA A 645 20.53 0.27 -16.15
C ALA A 645 20.23 0.04 -17.65
N GLY A 646 21.13 -0.66 -18.35
CA GLY A 646 20.92 -1.04 -19.77
C GLY A 646 19.89 -2.16 -19.97
N ARG A 647 19.54 -2.87 -18.90
CA ARG A 647 18.47 -3.88 -18.84
C ARG A 647 17.37 -3.38 -17.92
N THR A 648 16.13 -3.54 -18.35
CA THR A 648 14.95 -3.19 -17.55
C THR A 648 14.75 -4.24 -16.45
N LEU A 649 14.02 -3.90 -15.38
CA LEU A 649 13.59 -4.89 -14.39
C LEU A 649 12.77 -6.05 -15.01
N ALA A 650 12.18 -5.84 -16.20
CA ALA A 650 11.54 -6.92 -16.98
C ALA A 650 12.56 -7.89 -17.57
N ASP A 651 13.70 -7.39 -18.06
CA ASP A 651 14.80 -8.23 -18.51
C ASP A 651 15.40 -9.01 -17.34
N ILE A 652 15.53 -8.36 -16.19
CA ILE A 652 15.97 -8.99 -14.94
C ILE A 652 14.99 -10.09 -14.50
N GLU A 653 13.68 -9.84 -14.52
CA GLU A 653 12.64 -10.84 -14.19
C GLU A 653 12.58 -11.98 -15.22
N ARG A 654 12.76 -11.68 -16.51
CA ARG A 654 12.87 -12.69 -17.57
C ARG A 654 14.10 -13.58 -17.34
N SER A 655 15.27 -12.98 -17.08
CA SER A 655 16.52 -13.69 -16.74
C SER A 655 16.42 -14.44 -15.40
N ALA A 656 15.59 -13.99 -14.46
CA ALA A 656 15.28 -14.71 -13.22
C ALA A 656 14.18 -15.79 -13.40
N GLY A 657 13.65 -15.99 -14.61
CA GLY A 657 12.63 -17.00 -14.92
C GLY A 657 11.24 -16.69 -14.36
N VAL A 658 10.91 -15.39 -14.21
CA VAL A 658 9.65 -14.89 -13.62
C VAL A 658 8.62 -14.48 -14.69
N ALA A 659 9.04 -14.11 -15.91
CA ALA A 659 8.13 -13.64 -16.98
C ALA A 659 8.41 -14.28 -18.36
N ILE A 660 7.37 -14.48 -19.18
CA ILE A 660 7.43 -14.99 -20.58
C ILE A 660 6.69 -13.99 -21.48
N GLY A 661 7.36 -13.35 -22.45
CA GLY A 661 6.76 -12.30 -23.30
C GLY A 661 7.19 -12.35 -24.77
N ARG A 662 6.29 -11.90 -25.68
CA ARG A 662 6.37 -11.97 -27.16
C ARG A 662 7.41 -11.01 -27.76
N SER A 663 8.03 -11.39 -28.90
CA SER A 663 9.00 -10.57 -29.64
C SER A 663 8.36 -9.76 -30.79
N GLY A 664 8.38 -8.43 -30.71
CA GLY A 664 8.01 -7.49 -31.78
C GLY A 664 7.86 -6.05 -31.25
N ARG A 665 8.28 -5.02 -32.02
CA ARG A 665 8.08 -3.60 -31.63
C ARG A 665 6.63 -3.21 -31.91
N ALA A 666 5.86 -2.86 -30.87
CA ALA A 666 4.48 -2.43 -30.98
C ALA A 666 4.35 -1.03 -31.63
N ARG A 667 3.34 -0.85 -32.49
CA ARG A 667 3.02 0.43 -33.15
C ARG A 667 2.14 1.28 -32.23
N VAL A 668 2.65 2.45 -31.84
CA VAL A 668 2.03 3.34 -30.84
C VAL A 668 1.87 4.73 -31.42
N GLN A 669 0.66 5.29 -31.40
CA GLN A 669 0.37 6.64 -31.90
C GLN A 669 -0.32 7.49 -30.83
N ALA A 670 -0.15 8.81 -30.89
CA ALA A 670 -0.96 9.72 -30.09
C ALA A 670 -2.34 9.87 -30.73
N VAL A 671 -3.40 9.84 -29.93
CA VAL A 671 -4.78 10.04 -30.37
C VAL A 671 -5.37 11.24 -29.63
N ILE A 672 -5.90 12.20 -30.39
CA ILE A 672 -6.49 13.44 -29.90
C ILE A 672 -7.98 13.48 -30.27
N PRO A 673 -8.88 13.13 -29.34
CA PRO A 673 -10.31 13.21 -29.56
C PRO A 673 -10.83 14.65 -29.42
N ILE A 674 -11.57 15.15 -30.42
CA ILE A 674 -11.99 16.56 -30.47
C ILE A 674 -13.51 16.71 -30.36
N ASP A 675 -13.96 17.34 -29.27
CA ASP A 675 -15.29 17.95 -29.20
C ASP A 675 -15.18 19.45 -29.50
N PRO A 676 -15.81 19.95 -30.58
CA PRO A 676 -15.66 21.34 -30.97
C PRO A 676 -16.53 22.32 -30.20
N ALA A 677 -17.57 21.83 -29.52
CA ALA A 677 -18.51 22.66 -28.80
C ALA A 677 -18.14 22.79 -27.32
N PHE A 678 -17.44 21.80 -26.76
CA PHE A 678 -17.16 21.76 -25.32
C PHE A 678 -15.74 21.28 -24.98
N GLY A 679 -15.17 21.85 -23.92
CA GLY A 679 -13.98 21.32 -23.25
C GLY A 679 -14.24 20.07 -22.40
N GLY A 680 -13.19 19.54 -21.77
CA GLY A 680 -13.25 18.31 -20.95
C GLY A 680 -14.18 18.40 -19.73
N THR A 681 -14.33 19.60 -19.15
CA THR A 681 -15.26 19.90 -18.05
C THR A 681 -16.62 20.42 -18.56
N GLY A 682 -16.85 20.47 -19.87
CA GLY A 682 -18.10 20.97 -20.45
C GLY A 682 -18.18 22.49 -20.60
N THR A 683 -17.05 23.21 -20.43
CA THR A 683 -16.99 24.64 -20.76
C THR A 683 -17.27 24.85 -22.26
N PRO A 684 -18.23 25.71 -22.64
CA PRO A 684 -18.52 25.99 -24.05
C PRO A 684 -17.34 26.64 -24.78
N ARG A 685 -17.12 26.26 -26.04
CA ARG A 685 -16.08 26.84 -26.90
C ARG A 685 -16.48 26.86 -28.37
N THR A 686 -15.71 27.58 -29.16
CA THR A 686 -15.84 27.64 -30.63
C THR A 686 -14.72 26.86 -31.33
N PRO A 687 -14.95 26.38 -32.57
CA PRO A 687 -13.91 25.73 -33.38
C PRO A 687 -12.64 26.58 -33.57
N ALA A 688 -12.78 27.90 -33.66
CA ALA A 688 -11.66 28.82 -33.82
C ALA A 688 -10.79 28.88 -32.55
N GLN A 689 -11.40 28.92 -31.37
CA GLN A 689 -10.68 28.92 -30.10
C GLN A 689 -9.81 27.66 -29.95
N ILE A 690 -10.40 26.47 -30.18
CA ILE A 690 -9.66 25.21 -30.04
C ILE A 690 -8.58 25.01 -31.12
N SER A 691 -8.80 25.51 -32.34
CA SER A 691 -7.84 25.33 -33.44
C SER A 691 -6.47 25.92 -33.14
N SER A 692 -6.40 27.04 -32.40
CA SER A 692 -5.14 27.69 -32.03
C SER A 692 -4.35 26.92 -30.97
N VAL A 693 -5.04 26.33 -29.99
CA VAL A 693 -4.43 25.54 -28.90
C VAL A 693 -4.02 24.15 -29.39
N LEU A 694 -4.84 23.57 -30.28
CA LEU A 694 -4.57 22.29 -30.91
C LEU A 694 -3.27 22.32 -31.72
N GLU A 695 -3.00 23.42 -32.43
CA GLU A 695 -1.76 23.60 -33.20
C GLU A 695 -0.52 23.45 -32.31
N VAL A 696 -0.50 24.16 -31.18
CA VAL A 696 0.58 24.03 -30.19
C VAL A 696 0.68 22.62 -29.62
N THR A 697 -0.45 21.97 -29.36
CA THR A 697 -0.49 20.60 -28.82
C THR A 697 0.09 19.59 -29.82
N VAL A 698 -0.26 19.73 -31.10
CA VAL A 698 0.26 18.88 -32.19
C VAL A 698 1.75 19.11 -32.40
N ASP A 699 2.20 20.37 -32.46
CA ASP A 699 3.61 20.73 -32.62
C ASP A 699 4.45 20.18 -31.46
N ARG A 700 3.90 20.22 -30.25
CA ARG A 700 4.55 19.65 -29.08
C ARG A 700 4.68 18.13 -29.18
N LEU A 701 3.60 17.41 -29.50
CA LEU A 701 3.64 15.96 -29.68
C LEU A 701 4.56 15.53 -30.83
N ALA A 702 4.67 16.35 -31.88
CA ALA A 702 5.58 16.16 -32.99
C ALA A 702 7.07 16.15 -32.58
N THR A 703 7.42 16.62 -31.38
CA THR A 703 8.78 16.50 -30.82
C THR A 703 9.10 15.12 -30.23
N SER A 704 8.10 14.23 -30.13
CA SER A 704 8.28 12.87 -29.58
C SER A 704 9.20 12.04 -30.46
N THR A 705 10.05 11.25 -29.81
CA THR A 705 10.96 10.31 -30.50
C THR A 705 10.46 8.87 -30.46
N GLU A 706 9.37 8.61 -29.73
CA GLU A 706 8.89 7.26 -29.47
C GLU A 706 7.56 6.92 -30.17
N ILE A 707 6.65 7.87 -30.39
CA ILE A 707 5.39 7.59 -31.12
C ILE A 707 5.60 7.50 -32.64
N ASP A 708 4.73 6.76 -33.31
CA ASP A 708 4.80 6.48 -34.76
C ASP A 708 3.86 7.39 -35.58
N GLY A 709 3.11 8.29 -34.94
CA GLY A 709 2.15 9.21 -35.59
C GLY A 709 1.19 9.91 -34.61
N ILE A 710 0.44 10.89 -35.11
CA ILE A 710 -0.63 11.61 -34.40
C ILE A 710 -1.94 11.41 -35.16
N VAL A 711 -3.01 11.07 -34.44
CA VAL A 711 -4.36 10.89 -34.99
C VAL A 711 -5.31 11.90 -34.37
N LEU A 712 -5.94 12.74 -35.19
CA LEU A 712 -7.00 13.65 -34.78
C LEU A 712 -8.35 12.99 -35.05
N LEU A 713 -9.16 12.73 -34.02
CA LEU A 713 -10.53 12.24 -34.19
C LEU A 713 -11.48 13.43 -34.29
N VAL A 714 -12.11 13.59 -35.45
CA VAL A 714 -12.96 14.75 -35.77
C VAL A 714 -14.34 14.28 -36.23
N PRO A 715 -15.45 14.94 -35.81
CA PRO A 715 -16.78 14.64 -36.33
C PRO A 715 -16.85 14.78 -37.87
N ARG A 716 -17.60 13.91 -38.56
CA ARG A 716 -17.68 13.92 -40.04
C ARG A 716 -18.10 15.27 -40.63
N GLY A 717 -19.02 15.99 -39.96
CA GLY A 717 -19.59 17.27 -40.43
C GLY A 717 -18.73 18.52 -40.18
N MET A 718 -17.49 18.38 -39.70
CA MET A 718 -16.65 19.50 -39.26
C MET A 718 -15.46 19.74 -40.17
N ASP A 719 -15.33 20.96 -40.72
CA ASP A 719 -14.24 21.35 -41.63
C ASP A 719 -13.14 22.15 -40.92
N GLY A 720 -11.98 22.30 -41.56
CA GLY A 720 -10.85 23.12 -41.09
C GLY A 720 -9.72 22.37 -40.39
N PHE A 721 -9.91 21.08 -40.04
CA PHE A 721 -8.89 20.26 -39.38
C PHE A 721 -7.91 19.60 -40.37
N ASP A 722 -8.26 19.47 -41.65
CA ASP A 722 -7.39 18.88 -42.67
C ASP A 722 -6.06 19.64 -42.86
N ARG A 723 -5.99 20.92 -42.45
CA ARG A 723 -4.76 21.73 -42.49
C ARG A 723 -3.62 21.13 -41.66
N PHE A 724 -3.93 20.39 -40.59
CA PHE A 724 -2.93 19.76 -39.73
C PHE A 724 -2.20 18.57 -40.40
N ARG A 725 -2.72 18.03 -41.52
CA ARG A 725 -2.01 17.00 -42.30
C ARG A 725 -0.73 17.52 -42.97
N GLN A 726 -0.58 18.84 -43.10
CA GLN A 726 0.54 19.51 -43.78
C GLN A 726 1.54 20.16 -42.80
N ALA A 727 1.50 19.79 -41.51
CA ALA A 727 2.45 20.31 -40.53
C ALA A 727 3.90 20.01 -40.95
N GLU A 728 4.85 20.90 -40.64
CA GLU A 728 6.27 20.81 -41.05
C GLU A 728 7.06 19.69 -40.33
N SER A 729 6.41 18.80 -39.57
CA SER A 729 7.04 17.72 -38.81
C SER A 729 7.25 16.45 -39.64
N ASP A 730 8.33 15.72 -39.37
CA ASP A 730 8.61 14.38 -39.89
C ASP A 730 7.62 13.31 -39.35
N LEU A 731 6.86 13.63 -38.29
CA LEU A 731 5.87 12.73 -37.69
C LEU A 731 4.51 12.84 -38.41
N PRO A 732 3.92 11.74 -38.92
CA PRO A 732 2.69 11.81 -39.70
C PRO A 732 1.48 12.19 -38.83
N VAL A 733 0.73 13.21 -39.28
CA VAL A 733 -0.55 13.62 -38.69
C VAL A 733 -1.72 13.15 -39.55
N THR A 734 -2.58 12.30 -38.99
CA THR A 734 -3.75 11.74 -39.66
C THR A 734 -5.04 12.32 -39.08
N VAL A 735 -5.86 12.97 -39.91
CA VAL A 735 -7.23 13.33 -39.55
C VAL A 735 -8.15 12.14 -39.85
N HIS A 736 -8.69 11.52 -38.80
CA HIS A 736 -9.65 10.41 -38.86
C HIS A 736 -11.05 10.95 -38.54
N ARG A 737 -12.00 10.72 -39.46
CA ARG A 737 -13.36 11.26 -39.36
C ARG A 737 -14.32 10.17 -38.89
N VAL A 738 -14.85 10.35 -37.69
CA VAL A 738 -15.83 9.45 -37.07
C VAL A 738 -17.26 9.93 -37.37
N ASP A 739 -18.28 9.26 -36.83
CA ASP A 739 -19.68 9.65 -36.98
C ASP A 739 -20.00 11.05 -36.39
N ASP A 740 -21.28 11.41 -36.27
CA ASP A 740 -21.70 12.80 -35.96
C ASP A 740 -21.13 13.34 -34.63
N GLU A 741 -20.72 12.47 -33.70
CA GLU A 741 -20.10 12.83 -32.41
C GLU A 741 -18.88 11.96 -32.10
N VAL A 742 -17.79 12.56 -31.60
CA VAL A 742 -16.59 11.81 -31.15
C VAL A 742 -16.83 11.07 -29.84
N PHE A 743 -17.67 11.62 -28.95
CA PHE A 743 -17.96 11.08 -27.62
C PHE A 743 -19.45 10.74 -27.45
N PRO A 744 -19.94 9.64 -28.03
CA PRO A 744 -21.36 9.29 -27.96
C PRO A 744 -21.80 8.98 -26.53
N GLY A 745 -22.80 9.72 -26.03
CA GLY A 745 -23.59 9.46 -24.82
C GLY A 745 -22.88 9.63 -23.46
N HIS A 746 -21.68 9.05 -23.32
CA HIS A 746 -21.01 8.88 -22.04
C HIS A 746 -20.36 10.15 -21.48
N GLN A 747 -20.14 11.18 -22.29
CA GLN A 747 -19.30 12.32 -21.90
C GLN A 747 -19.99 13.33 -20.97
N SER A 748 -21.31 13.44 -21.04
CA SER A 748 -22.05 14.50 -20.34
C SER A 748 -21.99 14.34 -18.81
N TRP A 749 -22.13 13.12 -18.28
CA TRP A 749 -21.99 12.88 -16.83
C TRP A 749 -20.53 13.00 -16.36
N ILE A 750 -19.55 12.64 -17.19
CA ILE A 750 -18.12 12.83 -16.90
C ILE A 750 -17.85 14.34 -16.71
N ARG A 751 -18.38 15.17 -17.61
CA ARG A 751 -18.29 16.64 -17.49
C ARG A 751 -18.90 17.13 -16.17
N GLU A 752 -20.11 16.69 -15.82
CA GLU A 752 -20.74 17.06 -14.55
C GLU A 752 -19.94 16.62 -13.32
N ALA A 753 -19.34 15.43 -13.35
CA ALA A 753 -18.52 14.94 -12.25
C ALA A 753 -17.15 15.65 -12.13
N ARG A 754 -16.55 16.02 -13.28
CA ARG A 754 -15.20 16.58 -13.36
C ARG A 754 -15.13 18.08 -13.08
N VAL A 755 -16.18 18.87 -13.34
CA VAL A 755 -16.21 20.33 -13.06
C VAL A 755 -15.73 20.66 -11.66
N SER A 756 -16.24 19.93 -10.65
CA SER A 756 -15.92 20.15 -9.25
C SER A 756 -14.58 19.53 -8.77
N SER A 757 -13.85 18.88 -9.68
CA SER A 757 -12.53 18.28 -9.42
C SER A 757 -11.52 18.61 -10.54
N ALA A 758 -11.76 19.71 -11.26
CA ALA A 758 -11.09 20.03 -12.53
C ALA A 758 -9.58 20.25 -12.43
N ALA A 759 -9.08 20.63 -11.23
CA ALA A 759 -7.67 20.79 -10.92
C ALA A 759 -6.99 19.49 -10.44
N SER A 760 -7.78 18.44 -10.16
CA SER A 760 -7.25 17.15 -9.73
C SER A 760 -7.01 16.24 -10.92
N TRP A 761 -5.85 15.57 -10.95
CA TRP A 761 -5.53 14.60 -12.03
C TRP A 761 -6.33 13.31 -11.89
N ARG A 762 -6.61 12.89 -10.64
CA ARG A 762 -7.45 11.78 -10.24
C ARG A 762 -8.18 12.16 -8.95
N GLY A 763 -9.31 11.52 -8.71
CA GLY A 763 -10.11 11.75 -7.51
C GLY A 763 -11.27 12.71 -7.81
N GLY A 764 -12.28 12.67 -6.95
CA GLY A 764 -13.58 13.30 -7.19
C GLY A 764 -14.71 12.28 -7.31
N LEU A 765 -15.84 12.70 -7.88
CA LEU A 765 -17.00 11.83 -8.05
C LEU A 765 -16.66 10.65 -8.96
N HIS A 766 -17.01 9.44 -8.50
CA HIS A 766 -16.68 8.17 -9.17
C HIS A 766 -15.18 7.87 -9.33
N GLY A 767 -14.31 8.66 -8.70
CA GLY A 767 -12.86 8.56 -8.86
C GLY A 767 -12.36 8.95 -10.25
N LEU A 768 -13.19 9.64 -11.05
CA LEU A 768 -12.84 10.06 -12.41
C LEU A 768 -11.53 10.86 -12.45
N THR A 769 -10.83 10.73 -13.57
CA THR A 769 -9.51 11.32 -13.82
C THR A 769 -9.57 12.31 -14.98
N ILE A 770 -8.50 13.08 -15.15
CA ILE A 770 -8.31 13.90 -16.36
C ILE A 770 -8.31 13.04 -17.64
N TYR A 771 -7.89 11.78 -17.57
CA TYR A 771 -7.86 10.89 -18.72
C TYR A 771 -9.26 10.45 -19.15
N ASP A 772 -10.24 10.45 -18.25
CA ASP A 772 -11.64 10.20 -18.59
C ASP A 772 -12.23 11.36 -19.40
N GLU A 773 -11.72 12.59 -19.25
CA GLU A 773 -12.16 13.76 -20.04
C GLU A 773 -11.87 13.61 -21.54
N VAL A 774 -10.90 12.76 -21.91
CA VAL A 774 -10.48 12.52 -23.31
C VAL A 774 -10.73 11.08 -23.74
N LEU A 775 -11.44 10.28 -22.95
CA LEU A 775 -11.71 8.88 -23.27
C LEU A 775 -12.88 8.75 -24.25
N ALA A 776 -12.59 8.39 -25.50
CA ALA A 776 -13.58 8.07 -26.53
C ALA A 776 -13.44 6.60 -26.98
N PRO A 777 -13.93 5.61 -26.22
CA PRO A 777 -13.55 4.21 -26.42
C PRO A 777 -13.85 3.67 -27.81
N THR A 778 -15.07 3.88 -28.30
CA THR A 778 -15.54 3.38 -29.59
C THR A 778 -14.80 4.05 -30.75
N SER A 779 -14.76 5.38 -30.76
CA SER A 779 -14.11 6.21 -31.79
C SER A 779 -12.60 5.97 -31.86
N THR A 780 -11.94 5.85 -30.70
CA THR A 780 -10.51 5.55 -30.62
C THR A 780 -10.22 4.14 -31.13
N LEU A 781 -11.01 3.15 -30.72
CA LEU A 781 -10.84 1.76 -31.15
C LEU A 781 -11.06 1.58 -32.65
N GLU A 782 -12.03 2.29 -33.24
CA GLU A 782 -12.26 2.33 -34.68
C GLU A 782 -11.00 2.81 -35.43
N ALA A 783 -10.48 3.98 -35.05
CA ALA A 783 -9.27 4.53 -35.64
C ALA A 783 -8.06 3.59 -35.45
N MET A 784 -7.90 2.99 -34.27
CA MET A 784 -6.81 2.05 -34.00
C MET A 784 -6.88 0.78 -34.88
N ARG A 785 -8.09 0.30 -35.19
CA ARG A 785 -8.27 -0.87 -36.06
C ARG A 785 -7.94 -0.55 -37.52
N GLU A 786 -8.40 0.60 -38.02
CA GLU A 786 -8.15 1.00 -39.41
C GLU A 786 -6.68 1.36 -39.66
N LEU A 787 -6.03 1.98 -38.68
CA LEU A 787 -4.64 2.43 -38.78
C LEU A 787 -3.63 1.40 -38.23
N GLU A 788 -4.09 0.20 -37.86
CA GLU A 788 -3.26 -0.88 -37.30
C GLU A 788 -2.40 -0.44 -36.10
N ILE A 789 -2.98 0.34 -35.19
CA ILE A 789 -2.33 0.84 -33.97
C ILE A 789 -2.48 -0.22 -32.86
N ASP A 790 -1.39 -0.58 -32.20
CA ASP A 790 -1.40 -1.55 -31.08
C ASP A 790 -1.80 -0.90 -29.76
N ALA A 791 -1.30 0.31 -29.49
CA ALA A 791 -1.65 1.12 -28.32
C ALA A 791 -1.72 2.61 -28.67
N ALA A 792 -2.58 3.36 -27.97
CA ALA A 792 -2.82 4.77 -28.19
C ALA A 792 -2.41 5.60 -26.97
N VAL A 793 -1.66 6.69 -27.18
CA VAL A 793 -1.44 7.71 -26.15
C VAL A 793 -2.55 8.76 -26.26
N LEU A 794 -3.40 8.86 -25.24
CA LEU A 794 -4.52 9.79 -25.19
C LEU A 794 -4.07 11.16 -24.71
N VAL A 795 -4.38 12.19 -25.50
CA VAL A 795 -4.06 13.60 -25.22
C VAL A 795 -5.25 14.47 -25.63
N GLY A 796 -5.59 15.48 -24.81
CA GLY A 796 -6.65 16.43 -25.14
C GLY A 796 -6.21 17.48 -26.16
N PRO A 797 -7.12 18.03 -26.98
CA PRO A 797 -6.79 19.06 -27.97
C PRO A 797 -6.40 20.41 -27.36
N ASP A 798 -6.64 20.57 -26.06
CA ASP A 798 -6.43 21.76 -25.25
C ASP A 798 -5.29 21.57 -24.22
N TRP A 799 -4.37 20.64 -24.48
CA TRP A 799 -3.24 20.28 -23.60
C TRP A 799 -1.89 20.76 -24.16
N PRO A 800 -1.68 22.08 -24.35
CA PRO A 800 -0.47 22.62 -24.98
C PRO A 800 0.80 22.42 -24.13
N HIS A 801 0.64 21.92 -22.90
CA HIS A 801 1.71 21.66 -21.93
C HIS A 801 1.98 20.17 -21.69
N VAL A 802 1.41 19.27 -22.50
CA VAL A 802 1.64 17.82 -22.39
C VAL A 802 3.13 17.52 -22.42
N ALA A 803 3.63 16.82 -21.40
CA ALA A 803 5.05 16.49 -21.31
C ALA A 803 5.40 15.41 -22.35
N VAL A 804 6.43 15.66 -23.18
CA VAL A 804 6.90 14.69 -24.18
C VAL A 804 8.19 13.99 -23.73
N GLY A 805 9.21 14.77 -23.36
CA GLY A 805 10.49 14.29 -22.85
C GLY A 805 10.60 14.26 -21.31
N GLY A 806 11.81 14.45 -20.79
CA GLY A 806 12.07 14.64 -19.36
C GLY A 806 12.10 13.36 -18.50
N GLY A 807 12.04 12.17 -19.10
CA GLY A 807 12.01 10.90 -18.38
C GLY A 807 10.67 10.58 -17.71
N TYR A 808 9.61 11.35 -18.01
CA TYR A 808 8.26 11.10 -17.50
C TYR A 808 7.13 11.39 -18.50
N GLY A 809 7.42 12.06 -19.63
CA GLY A 809 6.43 12.41 -20.65
C GLY A 809 6.01 11.23 -21.54
N VAL A 810 5.38 11.57 -22.67
CA VAL A 810 4.91 10.62 -23.70
C VAL A 810 5.98 9.58 -24.05
N ASP A 811 7.24 9.99 -24.24
CA ASP A 811 8.31 9.08 -24.64
C ASP A 811 8.57 7.98 -23.59
N GLU A 812 8.51 8.31 -22.30
CA GLU A 812 8.68 7.32 -21.23
C GLU A 812 7.48 6.37 -21.12
N VAL A 813 6.27 6.90 -21.27
CA VAL A 813 5.04 6.07 -21.27
C VAL A 813 5.09 5.01 -22.37
N VAL A 814 5.53 5.40 -23.58
CA VAL A 814 5.66 4.48 -24.73
C VAL A 814 6.77 3.45 -24.51
N ARG A 815 7.94 3.88 -24.02
CA ARG A 815 9.07 2.99 -23.72
C ARG A 815 8.67 1.90 -22.74
N ARG A 816 8.01 2.29 -21.65
CA ARG A 816 7.56 1.40 -20.59
C ARG A 816 6.53 0.37 -21.06
N TYR A 817 5.65 0.76 -21.98
CA TYR A 817 4.75 -0.18 -22.65
C TYR A 817 5.50 -1.12 -23.59
N ARG A 818 6.45 -0.64 -24.40
CA ARG A 818 7.23 -1.49 -25.31
C ARG A 818 8.08 -2.52 -24.57
N ASP A 819 8.55 -2.19 -23.37
CA ASP A 819 9.26 -3.13 -22.50
C ASP A 819 8.34 -4.24 -21.93
N ARG A 820 7.04 -3.92 -21.81
CA ARG A 820 5.98 -4.76 -21.23
C ARG A 820 4.66 -4.65 -21.99
N PRO A 821 4.58 -5.20 -23.22
CA PRO A 821 3.41 -5.04 -24.07
C PRO A 821 2.14 -5.72 -23.50
N GLU A 822 2.28 -6.53 -22.44
CA GLU A 822 1.16 -7.12 -21.69
C GLU A 822 0.44 -6.12 -20.77
N LEU A 823 1.00 -4.93 -20.51
CA LEU A 823 0.35 -3.92 -19.70
C LEU A 823 -0.85 -3.33 -20.46
N PRO A 824 -2.08 -3.36 -19.90
CA PRO A 824 -3.26 -2.85 -20.58
C PRO A 824 -3.29 -1.31 -20.66
N TYR A 825 -2.50 -0.63 -19.82
CA TYR A 825 -2.33 0.82 -19.81
C TYR A 825 -1.06 1.22 -19.06
N VAL A 826 -0.58 2.43 -19.35
CA VAL A 826 0.53 3.13 -18.66
C VAL A 826 0.14 4.60 -18.52
N PHE A 827 0.35 5.23 -17.36
CA PHE A 827 -0.10 6.59 -17.09
C PHE A 827 0.94 7.42 -16.35
N VAL A 828 0.88 8.74 -16.50
CA VAL A 828 1.71 9.68 -15.74
C VAL A 828 0.93 10.22 -14.53
N GLN A 829 1.54 10.25 -13.35
CA GLN A 829 0.99 10.93 -12.17
C GLN A 829 1.30 12.44 -12.24
N ALA A 830 0.61 13.17 -13.11
CA ALA A 830 0.83 14.61 -13.31
C ALA A 830 -0.49 15.40 -13.36
N PRO A 831 -0.46 16.71 -13.07
CA PRO A 831 -1.65 17.55 -13.08
C PRO A 831 -2.37 17.60 -14.43
N PRO A 832 -3.66 17.98 -14.46
CA PRO A 832 -4.43 18.07 -15.69
C PRO A 832 -3.75 18.93 -16.77
N GLY A 833 -3.60 18.38 -17.97
CA GLY A 833 -2.96 19.05 -19.13
C GLY A 833 -1.46 18.81 -19.29
N ILE A 834 -0.80 18.14 -18.33
CA ILE A 834 0.64 17.83 -18.39
C ILE A 834 0.89 16.33 -18.63
N GLY A 835 0.18 15.45 -17.91
CA GLY A 835 0.35 13.99 -18.01
C GLY A 835 -0.35 13.37 -19.22
N SER A 836 0.09 12.18 -19.63
CA SER A 836 -0.54 11.38 -20.70
C SER A 836 -0.89 9.96 -20.22
N MET A 837 -1.83 9.32 -20.90
CA MET A 837 -2.24 7.93 -20.66
C MET A 837 -2.12 7.12 -21.94
N LEU A 838 -1.38 6.01 -21.90
CA LEU A 838 -1.36 5.00 -22.95
C LEU A 838 -2.35 3.89 -22.64
N VAL A 839 -3.12 3.46 -23.65
CA VAL A 839 -4.14 2.41 -23.54
C VAL A 839 -4.04 1.42 -24.71
N THR A 840 -4.28 0.13 -24.46
CA THR A 840 -4.28 -0.89 -25.53
C THR A 840 -5.67 -1.09 -26.14
N ARG A 841 -5.71 -1.72 -27.33
CA ARG A 841 -6.97 -2.08 -28.00
C ARG A 841 -7.86 -2.96 -27.13
N GLU A 842 -7.28 -3.93 -26.42
CA GLU A 842 -8.02 -4.88 -25.58
C GLU A 842 -8.78 -4.16 -24.47
N LEU A 843 -8.17 -3.15 -23.85
CA LEU A 843 -8.83 -2.37 -22.81
C LEU A 843 -9.95 -1.47 -23.36
N LEU A 844 -9.72 -0.84 -24.52
CA LEU A 844 -10.78 -0.05 -25.18
C LEU A 844 -11.95 -0.92 -25.64
N GLU A 845 -11.71 -2.16 -26.08
CA GLU A 845 -12.77 -3.13 -26.37
C GLU A 845 -13.62 -3.46 -25.14
N ILE A 846 -12.99 -3.59 -23.97
CA ILE A 846 -13.70 -3.82 -22.70
C ILE A 846 -14.60 -2.63 -22.37
N PHE A 847 -14.06 -1.40 -22.48
CA PHE A 847 -14.84 -0.19 -22.22
C PHE A 847 -15.99 -0.01 -23.22
N GLY A 848 -15.75 -0.22 -24.51
CA GLY A 848 -16.76 -0.07 -25.56
C GLY A 848 -17.88 -1.11 -25.52
N ARG A 849 -17.61 -2.36 -25.07
CA ARG A 849 -18.64 -3.41 -24.96
C ARG A 849 -19.57 -3.23 -23.76
N HIS A 850 -19.13 -2.54 -22.71
CA HIS A 850 -19.86 -2.44 -21.45
C HIS A 850 -19.96 -0.98 -20.97
N PRO A 851 -20.57 -0.06 -21.75
CA PRO A 851 -20.66 1.36 -21.40
C PRO A 851 -21.43 1.54 -20.10
N SER A 852 -20.71 1.89 -19.03
CA SER A 852 -21.24 1.99 -17.68
C SER A 852 -20.39 2.99 -16.89
N ARG A 853 -20.81 3.37 -15.68
CA ARG A 853 -19.98 4.21 -14.80
C ARG A 853 -18.64 3.56 -14.38
N ARG A 854 -18.43 2.28 -14.70
CA ARG A 854 -17.19 1.52 -14.43
C ARG A 854 -16.28 1.40 -15.65
N ALA A 855 -16.73 1.84 -16.82
CA ALA A 855 -16.00 1.76 -18.08
C ALA A 855 -15.12 2.99 -18.31
N GLY A 856 -14.15 3.21 -17.43
CA GLY A 856 -13.24 4.34 -17.51
C GLY A 856 -12.00 4.19 -16.62
N PHE A 857 -11.06 5.11 -16.78
CA PHE A 857 -9.82 5.13 -16.02
C PHE A 857 -10.06 5.45 -14.54
N GLY A 858 -11.08 6.26 -14.23
CA GLY A 858 -11.45 6.55 -12.84
C GLY A 858 -11.76 5.30 -12.02
N HIS A 859 -12.43 4.31 -12.64
CA HIS A 859 -12.69 3.02 -11.99
C HIS A 859 -11.43 2.16 -11.86
N LEU A 860 -10.52 2.19 -12.84
CA LEU A 860 -9.27 1.43 -12.82
C LEU A 860 -8.25 2.00 -11.82
N LEU A 861 -8.19 3.31 -11.70
CA LEU A 861 -7.21 4.03 -10.88
C LEU A 861 -7.76 4.33 -9.46
N GLY A 862 -9.08 4.39 -9.29
CA GLY A 862 -9.74 4.61 -8.00
C GLY A 862 -9.89 3.33 -7.15
N TYR A 863 -10.57 3.44 -6.01
CA TYR A 863 -10.89 2.29 -5.16
C TYR A 863 -12.07 1.48 -5.72
N ARG A 864 -11.91 0.14 -5.79
CA ARG A 864 -12.88 -0.84 -6.30
C ARG A 864 -13.38 -1.77 -5.19
N SER A 865 -14.61 -1.55 -4.73
CA SER A 865 -15.26 -2.38 -3.69
C SER A 865 -15.39 -3.86 -4.07
N GLU A 866 -15.43 -4.23 -5.33
CA GLU A 866 -15.50 -5.65 -5.76
C GLU A 866 -14.12 -6.33 -5.74
N HIS A 867 -13.05 -5.55 -5.90
CA HIS A 867 -11.69 -6.01 -6.11
C HIS A 867 -10.69 -4.99 -5.51
N PRO A 868 -10.54 -4.97 -4.17
CA PRO A 868 -9.55 -4.15 -3.50
C PRO A 868 -8.15 -4.55 -3.93
N GLU A 869 -7.41 -3.56 -4.42
CA GLU A 869 -6.04 -3.73 -4.87
C GLU A 869 -5.21 -2.55 -4.34
N SER A 870 -3.90 -2.74 -4.24
CA SER A 870 -2.96 -1.66 -3.95
C SER A 870 -3.14 -0.52 -4.95
N ASP A 871 -2.94 0.71 -4.49
CA ASP A 871 -3.06 1.88 -5.36
C ASP A 871 -2.15 1.76 -6.61
N PRO A 872 -2.70 1.88 -7.84
CA PRO A 872 -1.93 1.79 -9.08
C PRO A 872 -0.75 2.77 -9.19
N VAL A 873 -0.71 3.86 -8.40
CA VAL A 873 0.44 4.79 -8.37
C VAL A 873 1.73 4.14 -7.87
N THR A 874 1.64 3.06 -7.08
CA THR A 874 2.81 2.27 -6.65
C THR A 874 3.12 1.13 -7.61
N SER A 875 2.32 0.96 -8.67
CA SER A 875 2.50 -0.09 -9.65
C SER A 875 3.45 0.35 -10.77
N ARG A 876 3.92 -0.63 -11.54
CA ARG A 876 4.74 -0.35 -12.72
C ARG A 876 3.96 0.31 -13.86
N ARG A 877 2.65 0.47 -13.77
CA ARG A 877 1.86 1.21 -14.78
C ARG A 877 1.98 2.72 -14.60
N CYS A 878 2.44 3.18 -13.44
CA CYS A 878 2.63 4.60 -13.14
C CYS A 878 4.04 5.05 -13.54
N VAL A 879 4.11 6.16 -14.26
CA VAL A 879 5.31 6.97 -14.50
C VAL A 879 5.24 8.17 -13.56
N ILE A 880 6.23 8.31 -12.68
CA ILE A 880 6.24 9.33 -11.63
C ILE A 880 7.12 10.50 -12.12
N PRO A 881 6.56 11.70 -12.34
CA PRO A 881 7.35 12.87 -12.71
C PRO A 881 8.13 13.43 -11.50
N PRO A 882 9.08 14.36 -11.72
CA PRO A 882 9.76 15.08 -10.64
C PRO A 882 8.77 15.72 -9.66
N ALA A 883 9.15 15.83 -8.37
CA ALA A 883 8.26 16.37 -7.33
C ALA A 883 7.72 17.77 -7.66
N SER A 884 8.54 18.62 -8.29
CA SER A 884 8.18 19.94 -8.84
C SER A 884 6.94 19.90 -9.74
N VAL A 885 6.77 18.83 -10.52
CA VAL A 885 5.65 18.60 -11.44
C VAL A 885 4.54 17.79 -10.78
N ARG A 886 4.88 16.69 -10.11
CA ARG A 886 3.96 15.78 -9.42
C ARG A 886 3.06 16.51 -8.44
N ASP A 887 3.67 17.34 -7.58
CA ASP A 887 2.99 18.01 -6.46
C ASP A 887 2.37 19.36 -6.89
N ALA A 888 2.53 19.75 -8.16
CA ALA A 888 1.93 20.96 -8.66
C ALA A 888 0.40 20.85 -8.67
N THR A 889 -0.27 21.89 -8.20
CA THR A 889 -1.73 21.94 -8.16
C THR A 889 -2.26 22.92 -9.17
N GLY A 890 -3.36 22.55 -9.82
CA GLY A 890 -4.03 23.40 -10.79
C GLY A 890 -4.37 22.62 -12.06
N ARG A 891 -5.18 23.28 -12.90
CA ARG A 891 -5.52 22.79 -14.24
C ARG A 891 -4.67 23.56 -15.25
N TYR A 892 -3.84 22.85 -16.01
CA TYR A 892 -2.97 23.38 -17.07
C TYR A 892 -3.55 23.12 -18.47
N VAL A 893 -4.86 22.84 -18.52
CA VAL A 893 -5.67 22.73 -19.74
C VAL A 893 -6.16 24.13 -20.11
N VAL A 894 -6.09 24.46 -21.40
CA VAL A 894 -6.53 25.77 -21.93
C VAL A 894 -7.91 25.62 -22.56
N ASP A 895 -8.92 25.42 -21.71
CA ASP A 895 -10.31 25.15 -22.10
C ASP A 895 -11.32 26.22 -21.68
N SER A 896 -10.87 27.30 -21.04
CA SER A 896 -11.68 28.51 -20.78
C SER A 896 -10.85 29.79 -20.95
N PRO A 897 -11.48 30.95 -21.23
CA PRO A 897 -10.78 32.24 -21.27
C PRO A 897 -10.08 32.58 -19.95
N HIS A 898 -10.73 32.33 -18.81
CA HIS A 898 -10.16 32.55 -17.49
C HIS A 898 -8.93 31.66 -17.23
N ARG A 899 -8.95 30.40 -17.71
CA ARG A 899 -7.78 29.52 -17.65
C ARG A 899 -6.63 30.04 -18.52
N PHE A 900 -6.92 30.52 -19.73
CA PHE A 900 -5.90 31.11 -20.59
C PHE A 900 -5.24 32.34 -19.96
N GLU A 901 -6.03 33.23 -19.35
CA GLU A 901 -5.50 34.39 -18.61
C GLU A 901 -4.60 33.98 -17.45
N ARG A 902 -4.99 32.97 -16.66
CA ARG A 902 -4.24 32.48 -15.49
C ARG A 902 -2.95 31.72 -15.87
N ILE A 903 -2.99 30.89 -16.91
CA ILE A 903 -1.85 30.08 -17.36
C ILE A 903 -0.87 30.94 -18.16
N GLY A 904 -1.38 31.88 -18.96
CA GLY A 904 -0.61 32.65 -19.93
C GLY A 904 -0.29 31.85 -21.20
N PRO A 905 0.57 32.38 -22.09
CA PRO A 905 0.88 31.73 -23.35
C PRO A 905 1.61 30.39 -23.16
N PRO A 906 1.42 29.42 -24.07
CA PRO A 906 2.14 28.16 -24.04
C PRO A 906 3.67 28.34 -24.03
N VAL A 907 4.37 27.46 -23.32
CA VAL A 907 5.84 27.42 -23.22
C VAL A 907 6.31 25.97 -23.24
N ASP A 908 7.52 25.73 -23.75
CA ASP A 908 8.08 24.38 -23.89
C ASP A 908 8.42 23.74 -22.54
N ASP A 909 8.91 24.51 -21.58
CA ASP A 909 9.29 24.01 -20.26
C ASP A 909 8.07 23.90 -19.31
N VAL A 910 7.79 22.66 -18.89
CA VAL A 910 6.69 22.34 -17.96
C VAL A 910 6.93 22.96 -16.59
N GLU A 911 8.16 22.95 -16.07
CA GLU A 911 8.45 23.51 -14.75
C GLU A 911 8.33 25.03 -14.75
N ALA A 912 8.72 25.68 -15.85
CA ALA A 912 8.53 27.12 -16.03
C ALA A 912 7.04 27.52 -15.99
N VAL A 913 6.16 26.74 -16.63
CA VAL A 913 4.71 27.03 -16.58
C VAL A 913 4.15 26.85 -15.18
N ILE A 914 4.59 25.81 -14.47
CA ILE A 914 4.19 25.56 -13.08
C ILE A 914 4.66 26.69 -12.19
N GLY A 915 5.93 27.12 -12.32
CA GLY A 915 6.50 28.24 -11.59
C GLY A 915 5.70 29.53 -11.81
N ARG A 916 5.40 29.86 -13.06
CA ARG A 916 4.58 31.03 -13.41
C ARG A 916 3.18 30.96 -12.79
N CYS A 917 2.49 29.82 -12.89
CA CYS A 917 1.17 29.63 -12.27
C CYS A 917 1.21 29.70 -10.73
N ARG A 918 2.33 29.31 -10.11
CA ARG A 918 2.53 29.48 -8.66
C ARG A 918 2.71 30.95 -8.29
N GLU A 919 3.48 31.71 -9.05
CA GLU A 919 3.68 33.15 -8.82
C GLU A 919 2.38 33.94 -9.05
N SER A 920 1.65 33.64 -10.13
CA SER A 920 0.36 34.27 -10.47
C SER A 920 -0.79 33.85 -9.56
N SER A 921 -0.63 32.81 -8.73
CA SER A 921 -1.65 32.42 -7.73
C SER A 921 -1.94 33.51 -6.68
N THR A 922 -1.13 34.56 -6.62
CA THR A 922 -1.35 35.76 -5.80
C THR A 922 -2.16 36.84 -6.50
N GLU A 923 -2.36 36.73 -7.82
CA GLU A 923 -3.18 37.64 -8.60
C GLU A 923 -4.65 37.18 -8.55
N VAL A 924 -5.53 38.09 -8.12
CA VAL A 924 -6.95 37.79 -7.94
C VAL A 924 -7.66 37.89 -9.28
N GLY A 925 -8.22 36.77 -9.74
CA GLY A 925 -9.10 36.74 -10.93
C GLY A 925 -10.30 37.68 -10.75
N THR A 926 -10.94 38.05 -11.86
CA THR A 926 -12.08 38.99 -11.84
C THR A 926 -13.33 38.40 -11.18
N VAL A 927 -13.45 37.08 -11.11
CA VAL A 927 -14.62 36.38 -10.58
C VAL A 927 -14.19 35.11 -9.84
N PRO A 928 -14.83 34.76 -8.71
CA PRO A 928 -14.52 33.51 -7.99
C PRO A 928 -14.97 32.27 -8.79
N PRO A 929 -14.12 31.23 -8.94
CA PRO A 929 -14.49 29.98 -9.60
C PRO A 929 -15.67 29.24 -8.95
N VAL A 930 -15.80 29.32 -7.62
CA VAL A 930 -16.88 28.70 -6.86
C VAL A 930 -17.54 29.74 -5.95
N VAL A 931 -18.86 29.86 -6.06
CA VAL A 931 -19.66 30.70 -5.16
C VAL A 931 -20.61 29.83 -4.36
N ARG A 932 -20.43 29.82 -3.03
CA ARG A 932 -21.34 29.20 -2.07
C ARG A 932 -22.42 30.20 -1.71
N VAL A 933 -23.68 29.81 -1.90
CA VAL A 933 -24.84 30.69 -1.71
C VAL A 933 -25.77 30.08 -0.69
N GLU A 934 -25.96 30.78 0.43
CA GLU A 934 -26.97 30.43 1.40
C GLU A 934 -28.33 30.95 0.91
N LEU A 935 -29.32 30.05 0.81
CA LEU A 935 -30.68 30.43 0.38
C LEU A 935 -31.60 30.80 1.54
N CYS A 936 -31.40 30.18 2.70
CA CYS A 936 -32.19 30.39 3.91
C CYS A 936 -31.42 29.92 5.15
N SER A 937 -31.82 30.39 6.34
CA SER A 937 -31.24 29.94 7.61
C SER A 937 -32.04 28.83 8.31
N GLY A 938 -33.19 28.43 7.77
CA GLY A 938 -34.05 27.38 8.33
C GLY A 938 -33.46 25.97 8.16
N ARG A 939 -33.65 25.11 9.16
CA ARG A 939 -33.23 23.70 9.15
C ARG A 939 -34.22 22.84 9.95
N ALA A 940 -34.50 21.63 9.50
CA ALA A 940 -35.49 20.75 10.14
C ALA A 940 -35.03 20.21 11.50
N VAL A 941 -33.72 19.93 11.63
CA VAL A 941 -33.08 19.44 12.86
C VAL A 941 -31.73 20.14 13.07
N PRO A 942 -31.24 20.25 14.31
CA PRO A 942 -29.89 20.78 14.56
C PRO A 942 -28.83 19.94 13.83
N SER A 943 -27.85 20.59 13.19
CA SER A 943 -26.73 19.88 12.55
C SER A 943 -25.58 19.69 13.55
N PRO A 944 -24.98 18.50 13.68
CA PRO A 944 -23.81 18.26 14.53
C PRO A 944 -22.55 19.01 14.06
N ARG A 945 -22.60 19.61 12.86
CA ARG A 945 -21.50 20.33 12.22
C ARG A 945 -21.51 21.83 12.53
N ILE A 946 -22.64 22.35 13.00
CA ILE A 946 -22.84 23.77 13.35
C ILE A 946 -22.77 23.93 14.87
N PRO A 947 -22.02 24.93 15.40
CA PRO A 947 -21.95 25.22 16.81
C PRO A 947 -23.34 25.44 17.40
N VAL A 948 -23.63 24.77 18.52
CA VAL A 948 -24.93 24.84 19.20
C VAL A 948 -25.27 26.26 19.66
N ASN A 949 -24.26 27.09 19.91
CA ASN A 949 -24.40 28.50 20.28
C ASN A 949 -24.57 29.46 19.10
N LEU A 950 -24.46 28.99 17.85
CA LEU A 950 -24.59 29.82 16.65
C LEU A 950 -26.03 29.83 16.14
N ALA A 951 -26.86 30.67 16.75
CA ALA A 951 -28.23 30.92 16.29
C ALA A 951 -28.23 32.00 15.19
N VAL A 952 -28.63 31.63 13.97
CA VAL A 952 -28.71 32.55 12.83
C VAL A 952 -30.15 32.61 12.34
N GLU A 953 -30.74 33.80 12.40
CA GLU A 953 -32.02 34.11 11.78
C GLU A 953 -31.79 35.17 10.71
N ARG A 954 -31.94 34.79 9.44
CA ARG A 954 -31.68 35.65 8.28
C ARG A 954 -32.82 35.56 7.28
N PRO A 955 -33.22 36.68 6.63
CA PRO A 955 -34.21 36.64 5.56
C PRO A 955 -33.81 35.66 4.46
N GLU A 956 -34.79 35.00 3.85
CA GLU A 956 -34.58 34.15 2.69
C GLU A 956 -34.02 34.96 1.49
N MET A 957 -33.22 34.29 0.65
CA MET A 957 -32.63 34.86 -0.54
C MET A 957 -33.72 35.30 -1.52
N THR A 958 -33.81 36.61 -1.77
CA THR A 958 -34.81 37.14 -2.71
C THR A 958 -34.36 36.98 -4.16
N ASP A 959 -35.32 36.83 -5.09
CA ASP A 959 -35.07 36.87 -6.53
C ASP A 959 -34.19 38.07 -6.92
N SER A 960 -34.45 39.27 -6.38
CA SER A 960 -33.68 40.47 -6.73
C SER A 960 -32.23 40.41 -6.27
N THR A 961 -31.96 39.85 -5.09
CA THR A 961 -30.58 39.68 -4.59
C THR A 961 -29.85 38.62 -5.42
N PHE A 962 -30.53 37.52 -5.74
CA PHE A 962 -29.96 36.45 -6.55
C PHE A 962 -29.68 36.90 -8.00
N ASP A 963 -30.60 37.64 -8.63
CA ASP A 963 -30.42 38.16 -9.98
C ASP A 963 -29.25 39.16 -10.04
N ARG A 964 -29.01 39.95 -8.97
CA ARG A 964 -27.81 40.81 -8.85
C ARG A 964 -26.52 40.01 -8.77
N LEU A 965 -26.52 38.88 -8.05
CA LEU A 965 -25.38 37.97 -8.04
C LEU A 965 -25.09 37.41 -9.44
N LEU A 966 -26.15 36.99 -10.15
CA LEU A 966 -26.01 36.40 -11.48
C LEU A 966 -25.53 37.40 -12.54
N GLY A 967 -25.95 38.67 -12.47
CA GLY A 967 -25.54 39.70 -13.44
C GLY A 967 -24.03 39.86 -13.57
N ASP A 968 -23.29 39.66 -12.48
CA ASP A 968 -21.82 39.71 -12.47
C ASP A 968 -21.16 38.37 -12.89
N LEU A 969 -21.96 37.31 -13.11
CA LEU A 969 -21.56 35.95 -13.48
C LEU A 969 -21.97 35.57 -14.92
N GLU A 970 -22.52 36.48 -15.73
CA GLU A 970 -23.08 36.15 -17.06
C GLU A 970 -22.05 35.75 -18.14
N THR A 971 -20.76 35.99 -17.89
CA THR A 971 -19.67 35.80 -18.88
C THR A 971 -18.79 34.55 -18.64
N PRO A 972 -18.51 34.10 -17.40
CA PRO A 972 -17.64 32.95 -17.17
C PRO A 972 -18.37 31.60 -17.30
N GLY A 973 -18.13 30.88 -18.40
CA GLY A 973 -18.68 29.52 -18.62
C GLY A 973 -18.05 28.40 -17.78
N ASP A 974 -17.33 28.74 -16.71
CA ASP A 974 -16.62 27.81 -15.81
C ASP A 974 -16.91 28.04 -14.31
N VAL A 975 -17.86 28.91 -13.95
CA VAL A 975 -18.27 29.16 -12.55
C VAL A 975 -19.23 28.09 -12.04
N THR A 976 -19.03 27.65 -10.80
CA THR A 976 -19.93 26.72 -10.10
C THR A 976 -20.64 27.41 -8.93
N LEU A 977 -21.98 27.26 -8.86
CA LEU A 977 -22.75 27.66 -7.69
C LEU A 977 -23.02 26.45 -6.79
N VAL A 978 -22.81 26.63 -5.49
CA VAL A 978 -23.13 25.61 -4.47
C VAL A 978 -24.15 26.20 -3.50
N PHE A 979 -25.37 25.68 -3.52
CA PHE A 979 -26.38 26.02 -2.51
C PHE A 979 -26.02 25.30 -1.21
N ASP A 980 -25.54 26.08 -0.24
CA ASP A 980 -25.02 25.63 1.06
C ASP A 980 -24.99 26.82 2.05
N GLY A 981 -25.07 26.55 3.35
CA GLY A 981 -25.03 27.58 4.39
C GLY A 981 -25.45 27.06 5.76
N VAL A 982 -25.90 27.96 6.64
CA VAL A 982 -26.34 27.57 7.99
C VAL A 982 -27.66 26.80 7.96
N GLY A 983 -28.57 27.12 7.04
CA GLY A 983 -29.83 26.40 6.80
C GLY A 983 -29.73 25.32 5.73
N ASP A 984 -30.78 24.52 5.59
CA ASP A 984 -30.93 23.55 4.49
C ASP A 984 -31.51 24.27 3.25
N PRO A 985 -30.78 24.37 2.13
CA PRO A 985 -31.22 25.10 0.95
C PRO A 985 -32.51 24.55 0.33
N LEU A 986 -32.86 23.28 0.56
CA LEU A 986 -34.10 22.69 0.02
C LEU A 986 -35.37 23.22 0.71
N LEU A 987 -35.24 23.86 1.87
CA LEU A 987 -36.35 24.51 2.55
C LEU A 987 -36.71 25.86 1.93
N HIS A 988 -35.83 26.44 1.10
CA HIS A 988 -36.14 27.67 0.40
C HIS A 988 -37.27 27.42 -0.64
N PRO A 989 -38.40 28.15 -0.59
CA PRO A 989 -39.56 27.86 -1.44
C PRO A 989 -39.29 27.86 -2.94
N ARG A 990 -38.18 28.45 -3.41
CA ARG A 990 -37.84 28.63 -4.82
C ARG A 990 -36.45 28.13 -5.23
N PHE A 991 -35.82 27.24 -4.46
CA PHE A 991 -34.46 26.75 -4.77
C PHE A 991 -34.31 26.21 -6.21
N ASP A 992 -35.33 25.50 -6.71
CA ASP A 992 -35.40 24.96 -8.07
C ASP A 992 -35.45 26.06 -9.14
N ALA A 993 -36.29 27.06 -8.97
CA ALA A 993 -36.40 28.20 -9.88
C ALA A 993 -35.10 29.02 -9.92
N LEU A 994 -34.44 29.21 -8.76
CA LEU A 994 -33.14 29.88 -8.69
C LEU A 994 -32.05 29.06 -9.40
N SER A 995 -32.08 27.72 -9.29
CA SER A 995 -31.13 26.87 -10.02
C SER A 995 -31.30 26.95 -11.55
N VAL A 996 -32.53 27.08 -12.04
CA VAL A 996 -32.80 27.29 -13.49
C VAL A 996 -32.20 28.62 -13.94
N ARG A 997 -32.47 29.71 -13.21
CA ARG A 997 -31.94 31.03 -13.55
C ARG A 997 -30.42 31.06 -13.58
N ALA A 998 -29.77 30.38 -12.65
CA ALA A 998 -28.31 30.29 -12.63
C ALA A 998 -27.74 29.68 -13.92
N ILE A 999 -28.31 28.54 -14.38
CA ILE A 999 -27.89 27.90 -15.62
C ILE A 999 -28.20 28.78 -16.83
N GLU A 1000 -29.36 29.43 -16.88
CA GLU A 1000 -29.73 30.38 -17.94
C GLU A 1000 -28.80 31.60 -18.00
N ALA A 1001 -28.26 32.02 -16.85
CA ALA A 1001 -27.26 33.08 -16.73
C ALA A 1001 -25.83 32.61 -17.08
N GLY A 1002 -25.61 31.37 -17.50
CA GLY A 1002 -24.30 30.88 -17.93
C GLY A 1002 -23.43 30.25 -16.84
N VAL A 1003 -23.96 30.05 -15.63
CA VAL A 1003 -23.29 29.24 -14.60
C VAL A 1003 -23.08 27.83 -15.12
N ARG A 1004 -21.86 27.29 -14.99
CA ARG A 1004 -21.51 25.96 -15.51
C ARG A 1004 -22.25 24.85 -14.78
N GLN A 1005 -22.32 24.90 -13.46
CA GLN A 1005 -22.94 23.86 -12.64
C GLN A 1005 -23.61 24.45 -11.38
N VAL A 1006 -24.78 23.92 -11.02
CA VAL A 1006 -25.43 24.16 -9.72
C VAL A 1006 -25.41 22.87 -8.92
N ARG A 1007 -24.88 22.94 -7.69
CA ARG A 1007 -24.86 21.86 -6.70
C ARG A 1007 -25.69 22.25 -5.49
N VAL A 1008 -26.18 21.26 -4.75
CA VAL A 1008 -26.86 21.48 -3.46
C VAL A 1008 -26.27 20.57 -2.39
N ARG A 1009 -26.07 21.11 -1.18
CA ARG A 1009 -25.72 20.34 0.01
C ARG A 1009 -26.82 20.45 1.05
N THR A 1010 -27.40 19.33 1.44
CA THR A 1010 -28.68 19.23 2.19
C THR A 1010 -28.63 18.11 3.23
N ASP A 1011 -29.49 18.19 4.26
CA ASP A 1011 -29.71 17.08 5.20
C ASP A 1011 -30.68 16.05 4.63
N LEU A 1012 -31.38 16.42 3.55
CA LEU A 1012 -32.45 15.67 2.90
C LEU A 1012 -33.63 15.34 3.83
N ASN A 1013 -33.72 16.03 4.97
CA ASN A 1013 -34.81 15.93 5.93
C ASN A 1013 -35.93 16.92 5.59
N VAL A 1014 -36.62 16.66 4.48
CA VAL A 1014 -37.63 17.54 3.87
C VAL A 1014 -38.87 16.75 3.46
N ASP A 1015 -39.97 17.43 3.15
CA ASP A 1015 -41.15 16.77 2.59
C ASP A 1015 -40.83 16.05 1.27
N PRO A 1016 -41.36 14.84 1.00
CA PRO A 1016 -41.05 14.07 -0.21
C PRO A 1016 -41.30 14.80 -1.53
N GLY A 1017 -42.26 15.75 -1.56
CA GLY A 1017 -42.54 16.57 -2.75
C GLY A 1017 -41.43 17.57 -3.09
N ILE A 1018 -40.60 17.95 -2.12
CA ILE A 1018 -39.40 18.78 -2.34
C ILE A 1018 -38.33 17.97 -3.08
N VAL A 1019 -38.21 16.67 -2.80
CA VAL A 1019 -37.31 15.77 -3.54
C VAL A 1019 -37.72 15.65 -5.00
N ASP A 1020 -39.02 15.61 -5.30
CA ASP A 1020 -39.51 15.60 -6.69
C ASP A 1020 -39.14 16.88 -7.44
N ARG A 1021 -39.24 18.04 -6.77
CA ARG A 1021 -38.79 19.33 -7.33
C ARG A 1021 -37.29 19.35 -7.58
N LEU A 1022 -36.50 18.82 -6.65
CA LEU A 1022 -35.06 18.66 -6.82
C LEU A 1022 -34.74 17.79 -8.04
N LEU A 1023 -35.42 16.66 -8.21
CA LEU A 1023 -35.27 15.77 -9.35
C LEU A 1023 -35.68 16.41 -10.69
N ALA A 1024 -36.63 17.34 -10.68
CA ALA A 1024 -37.07 18.10 -11.86
C ALA A 1024 -36.17 19.29 -12.20
N SER A 1025 -35.38 19.77 -11.24
CA SER A 1025 -34.46 20.90 -11.42
C SER A 1025 -33.24 20.55 -12.30
N PRO A 1026 -32.46 21.54 -12.76
CA PRO A 1026 -31.19 21.33 -13.45
C PRO A 1026 -30.00 21.07 -12.50
N ILE A 1027 -30.23 20.92 -11.18
CA ILE A 1027 -29.16 20.58 -10.23
C ILE A 1027 -28.59 19.22 -10.60
N THR A 1028 -27.28 19.15 -10.84
CA THR A 1028 -26.60 17.93 -11.32
C THR A 1028 -25.83 17.20 -10.23
N VAL A 1029 -25.59 17.82 -9.07
CA VAL A 1029 -24.93 17.19 -7.91
C VAL A 1029 -25.70 17.49 -6.62
N VAL A 1030 -26.03 16.43 -5.88
CA VAL A 1030 -26.72 16.49 -4.59
C VAL A 1030 -25.83 15.85 -3.53
N GLU A 1031 -25.30 16.69 -2.65
CA GLU A 1031 -24.53 16.30 -1.48
C GLU A 1031 -25.44 16.15 -0.27
N ILE A 1032 -25.33 15.03 0.43
CA ILE A 1032 -26.24 14.68 1.51
C ILE A 1032 -25.42 14.47 2.77
N ASP A 1033 -25.55 15.39 3.72
CA ASP A 1033 -25.00 15.27 5.06
C ASP A 1033 -25.84 14.22 5.82
N LEU A 1034 -25.46 12.93 5.74
CA LEU A 1034 -26.17 11.85 6.43
C LEU A 1034 -25.90 11.84 7.93
N ASP A 1035 -24.72 12.34 8.32
CA ASP A 1035 -24.19 12.46 9.68
C ASP A 1035 -24.00 11.12 10.45
N ALA A 1036 -24.78 10.08 10.17
CA ALA A 1036 -24.63 8.72 10.67
C ALA A 1036 -25.19 7.67 9.69
N ASP A 1037 -24.78 6.41 9.83
CA ASP A 1037 -25.30 5.26 9.06
C ASP A 1037 -26.24 4.36 9.89
N ARG A 1038 -26.31 4.55 11.22
CA ARG A 1038 -27.23 3.85 12.13
C ARG A 1038 -28.20 4.81 12.84
N PRO A 1039 -29.46 4.39 13.09
CA PRO A 1039 -30.46 5.24 13.71
C PRO A 1039 -30.08 5.72 15.10
N GLU A 1040 -29.43 4.89 15.92
CA GLU A 1040 -29.06 5.23 17.30
C GLU A 1040 -27.98 6.31 17.33
N THR A 1041 -27.01 6.25 16.41
CA THR A 1041 -25.96 7.26 16.27
C THR A 1041 -26.53 8.56 15.72
N TRP A 1042 -27.40 8.48 14.71
CA TRP A 1042 -28.11 9.64 14.18
C TRP A 1042 -28.87 10.38 15.29
N LEU A 1043 -29.65 9.66 16.09
CA LEU A 1043 -30.44 10.26 17.18
C LEU A 1043 -29.56 10.96 18.23
N ARG A 1044 -28.41 10.37 18.57
CA ARG A 1044 -27.44 10.98 19.50
C ARG A 1044 -26.86 12.29 18.95
N LEU A 1045 -26.56 12.35 17.66
CA LEU A 1045 -25.98 13.54 17.02
C LEU A 1045 -26.97 14.68 16.85
N HIS A 1046 -28.26 14.38 16.66
CA HIS A 1046 -29.29 15.37 16.35
C HIS A 1046 -30.15 15.81 17.56
N GLY A 1047 -29.74 15.51 18.80
CA GLY A 1047 -30.38 16.07 20.00
C GLY A 1047 -31.40 15.16 20.71
N GLY A 1048 -31.44 13.86 20.41
CA GLY A 1048 -32.21 12.89 21.17
C GLY A 1048 -33.63 12.61 20.64
N PRO A 1049 -34.51 11.99 21.46
CA PRO A 1049 -35.77 11.39 21.03
C PRO A 1049 -36.75 12.31 20.30
N ASP A 1050 -36.67 13.63 20.55
CA ASP A 1050 -37.55 14.63 19.93
C ASP A 1050 -37.41 14.70 18.39
N HIS A 1051 -36.35 14.10 17.84
CA HIS A 1051 -36.04 14.07 16.41
C HIS A 1051 -36.10 12.66 15.77
N GLU A 1052 -36.66 11.66 16.45
CA GLU A 1052 -36.66 10.25 16.01
C GLU A 1052 -37.19 10.02 14.57
N GLY A 1053 -38.19 10.80 14.14
CA GLY A 1053 -38.76 10.71 12.78
C GLY A 1053 -37.87 11.25 11.65
N GLY A 1054 -36.78 11.98 11.97
CA GLY A 1054 -35.87 12.54 10.98
C GLY A 1054 -35.10 11.46 10.21
N TRP A 1055 -34.60 10.43 10.90
CA TRP A 1055 -33.88 9.33 10.27
C TRP A 1055 -34.70 8.59 9.22
N SER A 1056 -35.97 8.24 9.53
CA SER A 1056 -36.85 7.57 8.57
C SER A 1056 -37.12 8.43 7.34
N THR A 1057 -37.32 9.73 7.55
CA THR A 1057 -37.55 10.72 6.49
C THR A 1057 -36.35 10.82 5.54
N VAL A 1058 -35.14 11.00 6.08
CA VAL A 1058 -33.91 11.08 5.28
C VAL A 1058 -33.69 9.80 4.47
N ARG A 1059 -33.88 8.63 5.07
CA ARG A 1059 -33.72 7.33 4.40
C ARG A 1059 -34.72 7.15 3.25
N GLU A 1060 -35.99 7.49 3.47
CA GLU A 1060 -37.04 7.39 2.44
C GLU A 1060 -36.82 8.38 1.30
N ASN A 1061 -36.42 9.61 1.62
CA ASN A 1061 -36.07 10.61 0.63
C ASN A 1061 -34.82 10.23 -0.17
N MET A 1062 -33.82 9.62 0.47
CA MET A 1062 -32.64 9.08 -0.20
C MET A 1062 -33.04 8.01 -1.23
N GLU A 1063 -33.89 7.05 -0.85
CA GLU A 1063 -34.41 6.05 -1.80
C GLU A 1063 -35.20 6.67 -2.94
N ARG A 1064 -36.07 7.65 -2.63
CA ARG A 1064 -36.83 8.40 -3.63
C ARG A 1064 -35.92 9.13 -4.61
N LEU A 1065 -34.91 9.85 -4.12
CA LEU A 1065 -33.91 10.55 -4.92
C LEU A 1065 -33.20 9.56 -5.84
N LEU A 1066 -32.67 8.46 -5.30
CA LEU A 1066 -31.91 7.46 -6.05
C LEU A 1066 -32.73 6.83 -7.18
N ASN A 1067 -34.00 6.50 -6.91
CA ASN A 1067 -34.91 5.89 -7.87
C ASN A 1067 -35.45 6.87 -8.91
N GLY A 1068 -35.52 8.16 -8.58
CA GLY A 1068 -36.02 9.21 -9.47
C GLY A 1068 -34.99 9.81 -10.42
N ARG A 1069 -33.70 9.45 -10.29
CA ARG A 1069 -32.64 9.93 -11.17
C ARG A 1069 -32.89 9.56 -12.63
N ARG A 1070 -32.45 10.42 -13.53
CA ARG A 1070 -32.58 10.25 -14.98
C ARG A 1070 -31.31 9.58 -15.54
N PRO A 1071 -31.42 8.50 -16.33
CA PRO A 1071 -30.25 7.94 -17.00
C PRO A 1071 -29.73 8.93 -18.06
N VAL A 1072 -28.42 8.99 -18.21
CA VAL A 1072 -27.76 9.88 -19.18
C VAL A 1072 -27.83 9.32 -20.60
N ASP A 1073 -27.81 7.99 -20.73
CA ASP A 1073 -27.89 7.27 -22.01
C ASP A 1073 -29.01 6.22 -22.02
N ALA A 1074 -29.51 5.93 -23.23
CA ALA A 1074 -30.63 5.02 -23.47
C ALA A 1074 -30.25 3.51 -23.51
N HIS A 1075 -29.17 3.09 -22.85
CA HIS A 1075 -28.76 1.68 -22.85
C HIS A 1075 -29.80 0.78 -22.15
N GLU A 1076 -30.61 0.09 -22.95
CA GLU A 1076 -31.60 -0.89 -22.49
C GLU A 1076 -30.92 -2.11 -21.85
N GLY A 1077 -31.42 -2.58 -20.69
CA GLY A 1077 -31.00 -3.83 -20.05
C GLY A 1077 -29.91 -3.73 -18.96
N MET A 1078 -29.29 -2.56 -18.73
CA MET A 1078 -28.32 -2.39 -17.63
C MET A 1078 -29.00 -2.11 -16.29
N SER A 1079 -28.45 -2.53 -15.14
CA SER A 1079 -29.01 -2.14 -13.83
C SER A 1079 -28.85 -0.64 -13.58
N ALA A 1080 -29.77 -0.02 -12.84
CA ALA A 1080 -29.68 1.40 -12.49
C ALA A 1080 -28.37 1.74 -11.75
N ASP A 1081 -27.87 0.81 -10.93
CA ASP A 1081 -26.62 0.97 -10.17
C ASP A 1081 -25.35 1.01 -11.02
N LEU A 1082 -25.39 0.56 -12.28
CA LEU A 1082 -24.24 0.60 -13.20
C LEU A 1082 -24.39 1.68 -14.28
N ARG A 1083 -25.61 2.17 -14.50
CA ARG A 1083 -25.88 3.24 -15.46
C ARG A 1083 -25.37 4.58 -14.92
N PRO A 1084 -24.75 5.42 -15.77
CA PRO A 1084 -24.58 6.83 -15.45
C PRO A 1084 -25.94 7.54 -15.32
N MET A 1085 -26.16 8.23 -14.21
CA MET A 1085 -27.44 8.89 -13.89
C MET A 1085 -27.24 10.28 -13.28
N LEU A 1086 -28.18 11.18 -13.52
CA LEU A 1086 -28.24 12.52 -12.94
C LEU A 1086 -29.52 12.75 -12.10
N PRO A 1087 -29.46 13.53 -11.01
CA PRO A 1087 -28.24 14.11 -10.43
C PRO A 1087 -27.29 13.05 -9.86
N LEU A 1088 -26.00 13.39 -9.79
CA LEU A 1088 -25.00 12.65 -9.03
C LEU A 1088 -25.30 12.80 -7.54
N VAL A 1089 -25.36 11.69 -6.82
CA VAL A 1089 -25.70 11.67 -5.40
C VAL A 1089 -24.43 11.38 -4.60
N VAL A 1090 -24.18 12.19 -3.56
CA VAL A 1090 -22.94 12.18 -2.80
C VAL A 1090 -23.26 12.10 -1.30
N PRO A 1091 -23.40 10.88 -0.76
CA PRO A 1091 -23.57 10.68 0.67
C PRO A 1091 -22.28 11.07 1.41
N ARG A 1092 -22.43 11.81 2.51
CA ARG A 1092 -21.33 12.29 3.34
C ARG A 1092 -21.52 11.88 4.80
N ILE A 1093 -20.44 11.45 5.45
CA ILE A 1093 -20.36 11.21 6.89
C ILE A 1093 -19.17 11.98 7.44
N GLU A 1094 -19.24 12.49 8.67
CA GLU A 1094 -18.07 13.12 9.30
C GLU A 1094 -17.31 12.09 10.15
N ARG A 1095 -15.98 12.14 10.15
CA ARG A 1095 -15.13 11.30 11.00
C ARG A 1095 -15.09 11.85 12.42
N ARG A 1096 -15.79 11.16 13.34
CA ARG A 1096 -15.90 11.51 14.77
C ARG A 1096 -15.92 10.28 15.65
N VAL A 1097 -15.77 10.47 16.97
CA VAL A 1097 -15.90 9.38 17.95
C VAL A 1097 -17.20 8.60 17.77
N GLU A 1098 -18.31 9.29 17.51
CA GLU A 1098 -19.64 8.66 17.40
C GLU A 1098 -19.81 7.83 16.13
N THR A 1099 -19.07 8.16 15.05
CA THR A 1099 -19.30 7.63 13.69
C THR A 1099 -18.15 6.77 13.17
N ILE A 1100 -16.99 6.73 13.84
CA ILE A 1100 -15.80 6.00 13.38
C ILE A 1100 -16.08 4.51 13.12
N ASP A 1101 -16.95 3.90 13.92
CA ASP A 1101 -17.37 2.50 13.79
C ASP A 1101 -18.38 2.24 12.66
N GLU A 1102 -18.91 3.30 12.04
CA GLU A 1102 -19.89 3.27 10.94
C GLU A 1102 -19.25 3.53 9.58
N ILE A 1103 -18.11 4.24 9.55
CA ILE A 1103 -17.37 4.57 8.33
C ILE A 1103 -17.14 3.34 7.42
N PRO A 1104 -16.74 2.15 7.92
CA PRO A 1104 -16.49 1.02 7.03
C PRO A 1104 -17.74 0.58 6.25
N ASP A 1105 -18.86 0.46 6.95
CA ASP A 1105 -20.13 0.00 6.37
C ASP A 1105 -20.73 1.08 5.46
N PHE A 1106 -20.68 2.34 5.89
CA PHE A 1106 -21.09 3.51 5.11
C PHE A 1106 -20.33 3.57 3.78
N PHE A 1107 -19.00 3.56 3.84
CA PHE A 1107 -18.15 3.77 2.67
C PHE A 1107 -18.36 2.67 1.65
N GLU A 1108 -18.36 1.41 2.07
CA GLU A 1108 -18.56 0.27 1.16
C GLU A 1108 -19.96 0.25 0.54
N ARG A 1109 -21.01 0.53 1.34
CA ARG A 1109 -22.39 0.57 0.85
C ARG A 1109 -22.54 1.56 -0.30
N TRP A 1110 -22.10 2.79 -0.08
CA TRP A 1110 -22.32 3.89 -1.02
C TRP A 1110 -21.36 3.84 -2.22
N ARG A 1111 -20.08 3.49 -2.02
CA ARG A 1111 -19.15 3.24 -3.13
C ARG A 1111 -19.64 2.12 -4.05
N ARG A 1112 -20.13 1.01 -3.49
CA ARG A 1112 -20.65 -0.11 -4.29
C ARG A 1112 -21.93 0.27 -5.03
N ARG A 1113 -22.91 0.89 -4.34
CA ARG A 1113 -24.23 1.20 -4.90
C ARG A 1113 -24.16 2.28 -5.97
N ILE A 1114 -23.53 3.42 -5.67
CA ILE A 1114 -23.56 4.60 -6.56
C ILE A 1114 -22.19 5.12 -6.96
N GLY A 1115 -21.08 4.60 -6.42
CA GLY A 1115 -19.73 5.01 -6.82
C GLY A 1115 -19.19 6.25 -6.12
N SER A 1116 -19.93 6.78 -5.14
CA SER A 1116 -19.55 7.95 -4.37
C SER A 1116 -19.84 7.73 -2.90
N ALA A 1117 -18.91 8.13 -2.04
CA ALA A 1117 -19.03 8.19 -0.59
C ALA A 1117 -17.91 9.12 -0.11
N VAL A 1118 -18.24 10.12 0.71
CA VAL A 1118 -17.25 11.07 1.21
C VAL A 1118 -17.21 11.03 2.73
N ILE A 1119 -16.01 10.99 3.28
CA ILE A 1119 -15.76 11.09 4.71
C ILE A 1119 -15.20 12.49 4.95
N ASP A 1120 -15.90 13.32 5.69
CA ASP A 1120 -15.46 14.67 6.03
C ASP A 1120 -14.66 14.68 7.35
N GLY A 1121 -13.70 15.59 7.46
CA GLY A 1121 -13.13 15.98 8.74
C GLY A 1121 -14.01 16.99 9.49
N PRO A 1122 -13.87 17.11 10.82
CA PRO A 1122 -14.54 18.14 11.59
C PRO A 1122 -14.10 19.53 11.15
N THR A 1123 -15.05 20.47 11.15
CA THR A 1123 -14.76 21.87 10.81
C THR A 1123 -13.80 22.50 11.83
N ARG A 1124 -12.76 23.18 11.34
CA ARG A 1124 -11.79 23.92 12.17
C ARG A 1124 -12.35 25.28 12.58
N TRP A 1125 -13.29 25.26 13.51
CA TRP A 1125 -13.96 26.46 14.01
C TRP A 1125 -12.99 27.45 14.70
N PRO A 1126 -13.14 28.76 14.47
CA PRO A 1126 -12.45 29.78 15.26
C PRO A 1126 -12.71 29.62 16.76
N LYS A 1127 -11.69 29.90 17.59
CA LYS A 1127 -11.77 29.75 19.06
C LYS A 1127 -12.95 30.50 19.70
N LYS A 1128 -13.46 31.57 19.07
CA LYS A 1128 -14.62 32.35 19.55
C LYS A 1128 -15.88 31.51 19.73
N TYR A 1129 -16.02 30.40 18.99
CA TYR A 1129 -17.20 29.53 19.09
C TYR A 1129 -17.12 28.54 20.25
N GLY A 1130 -15.96 28.35 20.88
CA GLY A 1130 -15.81 27.48 22.06
C GLY A 1130 -16.06 26.00 21.78
N ILE A 1131 -15.83 25.54 20.55
CA ILE A 1131 -16.00 24.13 20.17
C ILE A 1131 -14.85 23.29 20.73
N GLU A 1132 -15.18 22.32 21.57
CA GLU A 1132 -14.24 21.31 22.04
C GLU A 1132 -13.79 20.42 20.86
N PRO A 1133 -12.49 20.14 20.70
CA PRO A 1133 -12.00 19.26 19.66
C PRO A 1133 -12.47 17.81 19.86
N ASP A 1134 -12.72 17.11 18.75
CA ASP A 1134 -12.93 15.65 18.79
C ASP A 1134 -11.70 14.94 19.38
N SER A 1135 -11.92 13.87 20.15
CA SER A 1135 -10.84 13.11 20.82
C SER A 1135 -10.01 12.24 19.87
N LEU A 1136 -10.49 11.99 18.65
CA LEU A 1136 -9.74 11.30 17.62
C LEU A 1136 -8.63 12.21 17.07
N GLY A 1137 -7.53 11.61 16.61
CA GLY A 1137 -6.41 12.34 16.00
C GLY A 1137 -6.88 13.26 14.87
N ARG A 1138 -6.52 14.55 14.92
CA ARG A 1138 -6.93 15.53 13.90
C ARG A 1138 -6.28 15.26 12.56
N THR A 1139 -7.08 15.31 11.52
CA THR A 1139 -6.63 15.34 10.13
C THR A 1139 -6.69 16.78 9.64
N GLU A 1140 -5.55 17.35 9.24
CA GLU A 1140 -5.49 18.68 8.65
C GLU A 1140 -4.92 18.55 7.24
N PRO A 1141 -5.59 19.08 6.20
CA PRO A 1141 -4.98 19.14 4.89
C PRO A 1141 -3.74 20.06 4.95
N PRO A 1142 -2.75 19.87 4.05
CA PRO A 1142 -1.60 20.77 3.96
C PRO A 1142 -2.04 22.23 3.79
N ALA A 1143 -1.30 23.17 4.40
CA ALA A 1143 -1.67 24.59 4.40
C ALA A 1143 -1.87 25.16 2.98
N HIS A 1144 -1.11 24.68 2.01
CA HIS A 1144 -1.29 25.07 0.61
C HIS A 1144 -2.68 24.71 0.06
N ARG A 1145 -3.31 23.61 0.48
CA ARG A 1145 -4.68 23.25 0.08
C ARG A 1145 -5.70 24.24 0.62
N ASP A 1146 -5.57 24.63 1.89
CA ASP A 1146 -6.41 25.67 2.49
C ASP A 1146 -6.24 27.00 1.75
N ARG A 1147 -5.02 27.33 1.32
CA ARG A 1147 -4.76 28.52 0.50
C ARG A 1147 -5.48 28.46 -0.85
N ILE A 1148 -5.45 27.31 -1.55
CA ILE A 1148 -6.21 27.13 -2.80
C ILE A 1148 -7.70 27.40 -2.55
N VAL A 1149 -8.27 26.78 -1.52
CA VAL A 1149 -9.68 26.95 -1.18
C VAL A 1149 -10.01 28.42 -0.89
N ALA A 1150 -9.16 29.08 -0.10
CA ALA A 1150 -9.29 30.48 0.25
C ALA A 1150 -9.23 31.43 -0.97
N PHE A 1151 -8.66 31.00 -2.10
CA PHE A 1151 -8.56 31.80 -3.33
C PHE A 1151 -9.42 31.29 -4.48
N GLU A 1152 -10.26 30.27 -4.26
CA GLU A 1152 -11.17 29.77 -5.30
C GLU A 1152 -12.64 29.83 -4.87
N ARG A 1153 -12.93 30.00 -3.57
CA ARG A 1153 -14.30 29.98 -3.03
C ARG A 1153 -14.71 31.29 -2.36
N MET A 1154 -15.90 31.77 -2.71
CA MET A 1154 -16.56 32.91 -2.08
C MET A 1154 -17.89 32.47 -1.46
N MET A 1155 -18.25 33.01 -0.28
CA MET A 1155 -19.55 32.76 0.35
C MET A 1155 -20.43 34.00 0.24
N VAL A 1156 -21.71 33.80 -0.07
CA VAL A 1156 -22.76 34.81 -0.11
C VAL A 1156 -23.91 34.33 0.78
N LEU A 1157 -24.22 35.11 1.82
CA LEU A 1157 -25.27 34.81 2.78
C LEU A 1157 -26.66 35.17 2.20
N SER A 1158 -27.74 34.66 2.77
CA SER A 1158 -29.08 34.81 2.17
C SER A 1158 -29.59 36.26 2.11
N ASP A 1159 -29.02 37.18 2.89
CA ASP A 1159 -29.31 38.61 2.82
C ASP A 1159 -28.41 39.37 1.81
N GLY A 1160 -27.57 38.65 1.07
CA GLY A 1160 -26.61 39.17 0.10
C GLY A 1160 -25.25 39.56 0.70
N SER A 1161 -25.05 39.43 2.00
CA SER A 1161 -23.79 39.79 2.66
C SER A 1161 -22.66 38.81 2.33
N VAL A 1162 -21.45 39.32 2.20
CA VAL A 1162 -20.25 38.55 1.85
C VAL A 1162 -19.27 38.55 3.03
N PRO A 1163 -19.19 37.46 3.81
CA PRO A 1163 -18.24 37.35 4.91
C PRO A 1163 -16.79 37.27 4.40
N ARG A 1164 -15.84 37.78 5.20
CA ARG A 1164 -14.41 37.65 4.91
C ARG A 1164 -13.95 36.19 4.92
N PHE A 1165 -14.48 35.42 5.87
CA PHE A 1165 -14.15 34.02 6.10
C PHE A 1165 -15.40 33.15 5.99
N GLU A 1166 -15.31 32.00 5.35
CA GLU A 1166 -16.47 31.10 5.20
C GLU A 1166 -17.02 30.62 6.56
N THR A 1167 -16.17 30.54 7.59
CA THR A 1167 -16.59 30.16 8.95
C THR A 1167 -17.41 31.24 9.67
N ASP A 1168 -17.57 32.44 9.11
CA ASP A 1168 -18.41 33.49 9.68
C ASP A 1168 -19.86 33.39 9.19
N LEU A 1169 -20.53 32.29 9.54
CA LEU A 1169 -21.92 32.05 9.13
C LEU A 1169 -22.91 33.04 9.76
N GLY A 1170 -22.52 33.72 10.84
CA GLY A 1170 -23.29 34.79 11.47
C GLY A 1170 -23.35 36.06 10.62
N GLY A 1171 -22.34 36.29 9.76
CA GLY A 1171 -22.22 37.53 8.99
C GLY A 1171 -21.82 38.73 9.86
N GLU A 1172 -20.98 38.50 10.87
CA GLU A 1172 -20.51 39.55 11.79
C GLU A 1172 -19.41 40.42 11.15
N ASP A 1173 -18.62 39.84 10.24
CA ASP A 1173 -17.47 40.49 9.59
C ASP A 1173 -17.51 40.30 8.05
N CYS A 1174 -18.30 41.15 7.39
CA CYS A 1174 -18.48 41.15 5.93
C CYS A 1174 -17.67 42.23 5.21
N VAL A 1175 -17.26 41.95 3.97
CA VAL A 1175 -16.62 42.94 3.08
C VAL A 1175 -17.63 43.85 2.37
N GLY A 1176 -18.89 43.44 2.31
CA GLY A 1176 -19.96 44.17 1.63
C GLY A 1176 -21.14 43.27 1.29
N ARG A 1177 -22.00 43.75 0.39
CA ARG A 1177 -23.20 43.06 -0.08
C ARG A 1177 -23.25 43.03 -1.60
N VAL A 1178 -23.73 41.92 -2.14
CA VAL A 1178 -23.91 41.73 -3.58
C VAL A 1178 -24.95 42.73 -4.11
N GLY A 1179 -24.60 43.42 -5.19
CA GLY A 1179 -25.43 44.44 -5.82
C GLY A 1179 -25.29 45.85 -5.24
N ASP A 1180 -24.70 46.02 -4.06
CA ASP A 1180 -24.27 47.34 -3.57
C ASP A 1180 -22.91 47.72 -4.18
N ARG A 1181 -22.07 46.71 -4.43
CA ARG A 1181 -20.76 46.80 -5.08
C ARG A 1181 -20.63 45.70 -6.14
N PRO A 1182 -19.84 45.90 -7.21
CA PRO A 1182 -19.51 44.85 -8.17
C PRO A 1182 -18.87 43.61 -7.51
N LEU A 1183 -19.21 42.42 -8.01
CA LEU A 1183 -18.70 41.15 -7.47
C LEU A 1183 -17.18 41.05 -7.51
N ASP A 1184 -16.53 41.58 -8.54
CA ASP A 1184 -15.06 41.57 -8.69
C ASP A 1184 -14.37 42.39 -7.58
N GLU A 1185 -14.98 43.50 -7.17
CA GLU A 1185 -14.50 44.33 -6.05
C GLU A 1185 -14.65 43.59 -4.71
N LEU A 1186 -15.82 42.99 -4.47
CA LEU A 1186 -16.08 42.19 -3.27
C LEU A 1186 -15.13 40.99 -3.19
N TRP A 1187 -14.89 40.32 -4.31
CA TRP A 1187 -13.98 39.17 -4.39
C TRP A 1187 -12.53 39.56 -4.08
N ARG A 1188 -12.03 40.66 -4.66
CA ARG A 1188 -10.70 41.21 -4.32
C ARG A 1188 -10.56 41.52 -2.83
N ASP A 1189 -11.58 42.10 -2.21
CA ASP A 1189 -11.56 42.41 -0.78
C ASP A 1189 -11.53 41.15 0.10
N VAL A 1190 -12.30 40.12 -0.26
CA VAL A 1190 -12.26 38.81 0.41
C VAL A 1190 -10.86 38.22 0.36
N VAL A 1191 -10.27 38.13 -0.84
CA VAL A 1191 -8.93 37.55 -1.00
C VAL A 1191 -7.88 38.38 -0.29
N ALA A 1192 -7.94 39.71 -0.37
CA ALA A 1192 -7.04 40.61 0.34
C ALA A 1192 -7.12 40.44 1.87
N ALA A 1193 -8.32 40.24 2.43
CA ALA A 1193 -8.50 39.96 3.85
C ALA A 1193 -7.87 38.62 4.26
N ARG A 1194 -8.02 37.58 3.43
CA ARG A 1194 -7.45 36.25 3.69
C ARG A 1194 -5.92 36.24 3.57
N ILE A 1195 -5.34 36.97 2.62
CA ILE A 1195 -3.89 37.17 2.53
C ILE A 1195 -3.34 37.89 3.77
N ARG A 1196 -4.04 38.93 4.28
CA ARG A 1196 -3.66 39.60 5.52
C ARG A 1196 -3.71 38.64 6.71
N PHE A 1197 -4.79 37.86 6.84
CA PHE A 1197 -4.91 36.84 7.88
C PHE A 1197 -3.77 35.82 7.84
N GLU A 1198 -3.39 35.35 6.65
CA GLU A 1198 -2.29 34.40 6.49
C GLU A 1198 -0.94 35.02 6.89
N ARG A 1199 -0.69 36.28 6.54
CA ARG A 1199 0.52 37.00 6.96
C ARG A 1199 0.59 37.21 8.47
N GLU A 1200 -0.55 37.43 9.13
CA GLU A 1200 -0.63 37.67 10.58
C GLU A 1200 -0.51 36.38 11.40
N THR A 1201 -1.07 35.27 10.90
CA THR A 1201 -1.19 34.01 11.65
C THR A 1201 -0.20 32.93 11.20
N GLY A 1202 0.46 33.13 10.06
CA GLY A 1202 1.34 32.13 9.43
C GLY A 1202 0.59 30.98 8.76
N ARG A 1203 -0.75 30.99 8.71
CA ARG A 1203 -1.57 29.97 8.06
C ARG A 1203 -2.77 30.59 7.33
N PRO A 1204 -3.20 30.04 6.18
CA PRO A 1204 -4.43 30.47 5.55
C PRO A 1204 -5.65 30.18 6.42
N PRO A 1205 -6.75 30.93 6.26
CA PRO A 1205 -7.96 30.72 7.05
C PRO A 1205 -8.57 29.36 6.72
N ALA A 1206 -9.06 28.67 7.77
CA ALA A 1206 -9.73 27.40 7.59
C ALA A 1206 -11.06 27.58 6.83
N PRO A 1207 -11.39 26.68 5.90
CA PRO A 1207 -12.69 26.69 5.23
C PRO A 1207 -13.84 26.26 6.14
N TRP A 1208 -15.07 26.65 5.78
CA TRP A 1208 -16.30 26.19 6.45
C TRP A 1208 -16.49 24.68 6.27
N ARG A 1209 -16.13 24.14 5.11
CA ARG A 1209 -16.19 22.70 4.77
C ARG A 1209 -15.00 22.36 3.85
N ALA A 1210 -14.39 21.18 4.05
CA ALA A 1210 -13.17 20.74 3.34
C ALA A 1210 -13.29 20.73 1.81
#